data_AF-A0A172TRQ2-F1
#
_entry.id   AF-A0A172TRQ2-F1
#
_cell.length_a   1.000
_cell.length_b   1.000
_cell.length_c   1.000
_cell.angle_alpha   90.00
_cell.angle_beta   90.00
_cell.angle_gamma   90.00
#
_symmetry.space_group_name_H-M   'P 1'
#
loop_
_entity.id
_entity.type
_entity.pdbx_description
1 polymer ?
#
loop_
_entity_poly.entity_id
_entity_poly.type
_entity_poly.pdbx_seq_one_letter_code
_entity_poly.pdbx_strand_id
1 'polypeptide(L)'
;MRTIFSIIAVVFCLLTTTTILAKQPPVRIVVDAYGKGDYKTIQGAINSLPDSATTPRVIYIRNGVYNEKLYIEKHNLILLGEDREKTIITQAIARDAWRCLHNEDWGVATINTDGNDLTFQNLTITNSFGFDWKGDETIPCATDTVAHQKTISKSGHQMALRTMNSTRLKAINCRFRAFGGDTVSPWNVQEGMFYFKDCIMEGGVDFYCPRGWAWAENCHFISHTGVAAIWHDGSRFEDSKTVLKNCTFEGFDGFNLGRYHRDAQFYLIDCTFPQNMADKDIYLVPTPNTILWGRRVYYYNCHRTGGDYAWHKDNLNTAKGAPTSDQITTSWLFTGRWQPEAAPAEAKAHARLRKKMADGSYGPILKKDVMPANLQANDFSKVAIPYYQTEGPAWENDKVGFRIYLDVRNGKDIFGKTTAALVMDTVGTYGDKYYHHFDPRWGMDVLKVGKSLGAGSLAIQVKTNAGKDTLIRLGENVGQTLYQLVKDEASVAVIRLHYKNWKVLNRTYNLTEEISIRPGTYYYESKITMTGLKGDEKLVTGIVNLKSKQSYSLENNNYKVLFTHDKQSENDDYLGMAVKVSTKYNPVFGQTSNEGDGILNTYTVSMDIKNNQPVQFQFYACWEKTDMNFANKTYFQNFLLEQEATAIIKKSL
;
A
#
# COMPACT_ATOMS: atom_id res chain seq x y z
N MET A 1 -63.90 -48.58 -17.97
CA MET A 1 -63.77 -47.58 -19.05
C MET A 1 -64.11 -46.23 -18.45
N ARG A 2 -63.11 -45.47 -17.96
CA ARG A 2 -62.39 -44.40 -18.67
C ARG A 2 -63.31 -43.27 -19.17
N THR A 3 -63.42 -42.22 -18.37
CA THR A 3 -63.64 -40.85 -18.86
C THR A 3 -62.92 -39.88 -17.93
N ILE A 4 -61.95 -39.19 -18.50
CA ILE A 4 -61.06 -38.20 -17.89
C ILE A 4 -61.74 -36.84 -18.05
N PHE A 5 -61.90 -36.09 -16.96
CA PHE A 5 -62.19 -34.66 -16.99
C PHE A 5 -61.00 -33.89 -16.42
N SER A 6 -60.42 -33.04 -17.27
CA SER A 6 -59.31 -32.13 -16.96
C SER A 6 -59.76 -31.04 -15.98
N ILE A 7 -59.04 -30.87 -14.89
CA ILE A 7 -59.08 -29.66 -14.05
C ILE A 7 -57.79 -28.88 -14.32
N ILE A 8 -57.95 -27.68 -14.86
CA ILE A 8 -56.88 -26.69 -15.06
C ILE A 8 -56.52 -26.09 -13.71
N ALA A 9 -55.30 -26.32 -13.24
CA ALA A 9 -54.70 -25.58 -12.15
C ALA A 9 -53.78 -24.49 -12.73
N VAL A 10 -54.19 -23.23 -12.61
CA VAL A 10 -53.35 -22.07 -12.93
C VAL A 10 -52.35 -21.87 -11.79
N VAL A 11 -51.08 -22.21 -12.03
CA VAL A 11 -49.97 -21.88 -11.13
C VAL A 11 -49.39 -20.54 -11.57
N PHE A 12 -49.64 -19.50 -10.77
CA PHE A 12 -49.03 -18.19 -10.93
C PHE A 12 -47.59 -18.24 -10.39
N CYS A 13 -46.62 -18.45 -11.28
CA CYS A 13 -45.21 -18.44 -10.94
C CYS A 13 -44.69 -16.99 -11.00
N LEU A 14 -44.59 -16.31 -9.85
CA LEU A 14 -43.86 -15.04 -9.75
C LEU A 14 -42.36 -15.31 -9.94
N LEU A 15 -41.86 -15.05 -11.15
CA LEU A 15 -40.42 -14.90 -11.39
C LEU A 15 -39.95 -13.56 -10.81
N THR A 16 -39.35 -13.60 -9.63
CA THR A 16 -38.52 -12.50 -9.15
C THR A 16 -37.21 -12.53 -9.93
N THR A 17 -37.08 -11.69 -10.95
CA THR A 17 -35.81 -11.43 -11.62
C THR A 17 -34.88 -10.70 -10.65
N THR A 18 -33.96 -11.43 -10.04
CA THR A 18 -32.80 -10.84 -9.36
C THR A 18 -31.90 -10.20 -10.41
N THR A 19 -31.95 -8.87 -10.52
CA THR A 19 -30.96 -8.10 -11.26
C THR A 19 -29.62 -8.22 -10.53
N ILE A 20 -28.73 -9.04 -11.07
CA ILE A 20 -27.33 -9.04 -10.70
C ILE A 20 -26.76 -7.68 -11.15
N LEU A 21 -26.49 -6.78 -10.21
CA LEU A 21 -25.63 -5.64 -10.50
C LEU A 21 -24.24 -6.20 -10.84
N ALA A 22 -23.94 -6.30 -12.14
CA ALA A 22 -22.59 -6.52 -12.60
C ALA A 22 -21.72 -5.39 -12.03
N LYS A 23 -20.72 -5.77 -11.22
CA LYS A 23 -19.66 -4.88 -10.74
C LYS A 23 -19.05 -4.22 -11.99
N GLN A 24 -19.24 -2.91 -12.17
CA GLN A 24 -18.55 -2.21 -13.25
C GLN A 24 -17.05 -2.46 -13.09
N PRO A 25 -16.34 -2.90 -14.15
CA PRO A 25 -14.90 -3.05 -14.10
C PRO A 25 -14.27 -1.70 -13.73
N PRO A 26 -13.12 -1.70 -13.03
CA PRO A 26 -12.42 -0.46 -12.72
C PRO A 26 -12.22 0.36 -14.00
N VAL A 27 -12.46 1.66 -13.90
CA VAL A 27 -12.31 2.60 -15.03
C VAL A 27 -10.90 2.42 -15.62
N ARG A 28 -10.86 1.88 -16.84
CA ARG A 28 -9.63 1.56 -17.57
C ARG A 28 -9.55 2.53 -18.74
N ILE A 29 -8.57 3.42 -18.73
CA ILE A 29 -8.31 4.29 -19.88
C ILE A 29 -7.72 3.44 -20.99
N VAL A 30 -8.29 3.51 -22.19
CA VAL A 30 -7.83 2.78 -23.37
C VAL A 30 -7.10 3.71 -24.32
N VAL A 31 -5.87 3.37 -24.67
CA VAL A 31 -5.06 4.05 -25.67
C VAL A 31 -5.01 3.18 -26.93
N ASP A 32 -5.28 3.79 -28.09
CA ASP A 32 -5.28 3.12 -29.39
C ASP A 32 -4.64 4.05 -30.43
N ALA A 33 -3.54 3.62 -31.04
CA ALA A 33 -2.81 4.42 -32.04
C ALA A 33 -3.68 4.82 -33.25
N TYR A 34 -4.75 4.07 -33.54
CA TYR A 34 -5.70 4.32 -34.62
C TYR A 34 -6.93 5.15 -34.18
N GLY A 35 -6.98 5.58 -32.92
CA GLY A 35 -8.01 6.48 -32.40
C GLY A 35 -9.33 5.81 -32.01
N LYS A 36 -9.36 4.47 -31.85
CA LYS A 36 -10.55 3.72 -31.39
C LYS A 36 -10.59 3.49 -29.87
N GLY A 37 -9.75 4.20 -29.12
CA GLY A 37 -9.70 4.22 -27.66
C GLY A 37 -10.08 5.60 -27.13
N ASP A 38 -9.99 5.79 -25.81
CA ASP A 38 -10.22 7.08 -25.15
C ASP A 38 -9.16 8.11 -25.55
N TYR A 39 -7.93 7.66 -25.78
CA TYR A 39 -6.81 8.49 -26.25
C TYR A 39 -6.09 7.84 -27.42
N LYS A 40 -5.51 8.69 -28.28
CA LYS A 40 -4.61 8.26 -29.35
C LYS A 40 -3.16 8.08 -28.88
N THR A 41 -2.77 8.83 -27.85
CA THR A 41 -1.40 8.89 -27.32
C THR A 41 -1.35 8.44 -25.86
N ILE A 42 -0.25 7.80 -25.49
CA ILE A 42 -0.01 7.33 -24.12
C ILE A 42 0.24 8.52 -23.20
N GLN A 43 1.04 9.52 -23.62
CA GLN A 43 1.27 10.71 -22.81
C GLN A 43 -0.02 11.50 -22.57
N GLY A 44 -0.93 11.56 -23.55
CA GLY A 44 -2.23 12.19 -23.39
C GLY A 44 -3.07 11.52 -22.31
N ALA A 45 -3.11 10.18 -22.30
CA ALA A 45 -3.77 9.41 -21.27
C ALA A 45 -3.14 9.62 -19.88
N ILE A 46 -1.80 9.65 -19.78
CA ILE A 46 -1.09 9.94 -18.52
C ILE A 46 -1.45 11.33 -18.00
N ASN A 47 -1.43 12.34 -18.87
CA ASN A 47 -1.70 13.73 -18.51
C ASN A 47 -3.16 13.94 -18.04
N SER A 48 -4.08 13.09 -18.48
CA SER A 48 -5.49 13.15 -18.04
C SER A 48 -5.71 12.69 -16.60
N LEU A 49 -4.73 11.99 -16.00
CA LEU A 49 -4.85 11.47 -14.65
C LEU A 49 -4.60 12.57 -13.59
N PRO A 50 -5.32 12.55 -12.45
CA PRO A 50 -4.99 13.41 -11.31
C PRO A 50 -3.54 13.22 -10.82
N ASP A 51 -2.95 14.20 -10.14
CA ASP A 51 -1.59 14.05 -9.60
C ASP A 51 -1.53 12.99 -8.49
N SER A 52 -2.52 12.98 -7.60
CA SER A 52 -2.61 12.05 -6.48
C SER A 52 -3.43 10.80 -6.84
N ALA A 53 -3.01 9.65 -6.30
CA ALA A 53 -3.78 8.41 -6.33
C ALA A 53 -3.37 7.49 -5.17
N THR A 54 -4.37 6.92 -4.50
CA THR A 54 -4.20 5.96 -3.39
C THR A 54 -4.42 4.51 -3.82
N THR A 55 -4.76 4.29 -5.10
CA THR A 55 -4.96 2.98 -5.73
C THR A 55 -4.37 2.98 -7.15
N PRO A 56 -3.92 1.82 -7.66
CA PRO A 56 -3.37 1.74 -9.01
C PRO A 56 -4.38 2.13 -10.09
N ARG A 57 -3.93 2.93 -11.05
CA ARG A 57 -4.70 3.38 -12.21
C ARG A 57 -4.18 2.68 -13.45
N VAL A 58 -5.06 2.11 -14.26
CA VAL A 58 -4.67 1.30 -15.41
C VAL A 58 -4.89 2.09 -16.70
N ILE A 59 -3.81 2.29 -17.45
CA ILE A 59 -3.84 2.67 -18.86
C ILE A 59 -3.60 1.40 -19.67
N TYR A 60 -4.60 0.98 -20.43
CA TYR A 60 -4.50 -0.11 -21.37
C TYR A 60 -4.09 0.40 -22.73
N ILE A 61 -3.04 -0.18 -23.29
CA ILE A 61 -2.44 0.27 -24.54
C ILE A 61 -2.63 -0.86 -25.54
N ARG A 62 -3.44 -0.61 -26.58
CA ARG A 62 -3.67 -1.59 -27.65
C ARG A 62 -2.41 -1.84 -28.46
N ASN A 63 -2.46 -2.86 -29.30
CA ASN A 63 -1.42 -3.13 -30.29
C ASN A 63 -1.18 -1.91 -31.19
N GLY A 64 0.07 -1.58 -31.43
CA GLY A 64 0.47 -0.42 -32.22
C GLY A 64 1.90 0.03 -31.92
N VAL A 65 2.43 0.87 -32.81
CA VAL A 65 3.71 1.55 -32.61
C VAL A 65 3.46 3.00 -32.19
N TYR A 66 3.85 3.31 -30.97
CA TYR A 66 3.71 4.61 -30.32
C TYR A 66 5.05 5.33 -30.35
N ASN A 67 5.22 6.23 -31.33
CA ASN A 67 6.41 7.08 -31.44
C ASN A 67 6.35 8.23 -30.43
N GLU A 68 6.52 7.90 -29.15
CA GLU A 68 6.35 8.82 -28.02
C GLU A 68 7.54 8.75 -27.06
N LYS A 69 8.01 9.92 -26.62
CA LYS A 69 8.87 10.05 -25.44
C LYS A 69 7.97 10.30 -24.23
N LEU A 70 7.97 9.38 -23.27
CA LEU A 70 7.09 9.46 -22.11
C LEU A 70 7.77 10.10 -20.90
N TYR A 71 7.00 10.92 -20.19
CA TYR A 71 7.33 11.56 -18.94
C TYR A 71 6.28 11.17 -17.90
N ILE A 72 6.69 10.41 -16.89
CA ILE A 72 5.79 9.82 -15.88
C ILE A 72 6.13 10.35 -14.50
N GLU A 73 5.45 11.42 -14.10
CA GLU A 73 5.52 11.97 -12.74
C GLU A 73 4.39 11.43 -11.85
N LYS A 74 3.34 10.88 -12.45
CA LYS A 74 2.16 10.32 -11.76
C LYS A 74 2.54 9.07 -10.95
N HIS A 75 2.04 8.96 -9.72
CA HIS A 75 2.22 7.75 -8.88
C HIS A 75 1.13 6.70 -9.13
N ASN A 76 1.29 5.46 -8.63
CA ASN A 76 0.25 4.42 -8.68
C ASN A 76 -0.33 4.22 -10.09
N LEU A 77 0.53 3.98 -11.06
CA LEU A 77 0.18 3.88 -12.48
C LEU A 77 0.60 2.53 -13.05
N ILE A 78 -0.31 1.91 -13.80
CA ILE A 78 -0.08 0.69 -14.55
C ILE A 78 -0.21 1.00 -16.04
N LEU A 79 0.87 0.84 -16.79
CA LEU A 79 0.85 0.77 -18.25
C LEU A 79 0.76 -0.70 -18.64
N LEU A 80 -0.39 -1.09 -19.16
CA LEU A 80 -0.69 -2.48 -19.54
C LEU A 80 -0.84 -2.55 -21.05
N GLY A 81 0.13 -3.13 -21.74
CA GLY A 81 0.02 -3.43 -23.16
C GLY A 81 -0.91 -4.61 -23.44
N GLU A 82 -1.44 -4.65 -24.65
CA GLU A 82 -2.24 -5.76 -25.16
C GLU A 82 -1.38 -6.99 -25.44
N ASP A 83 -0.17 -6.79 -25.97
CA ASP A 83 0.78 -7.84 -26.34
C ASP A 83 2.21 -7.27 -26.28
N ARG A 84 3.12 -8.01 -25.65
CA ARG A 84 4.53 -7.59 -25.48
C ARG A 84 5.18 -7.22 -26.80
N GLU A 85 5.00 -8.01 -27.85
CA GLU A 85 5.71 -7.84 -29.12
C GLU A 85 5.01 -6.85 -30.07
N LYS A 86 3.75 -6.47 -29.79
CA LYS A 86 2.94 -5.64 -30.70
C LYS A 86 2.55 -4.29 -30.12
N THR A 87 2.62 -4.10 -28.80
CA THR A 87 2.49 -2.80 -28.16
C THR A 87 3.88 -2.21 -27.94
N ILE A 88 4.33 -1.38 -28.88
CA ILE A 88 5.71 -0.88 -28.94
C ILE A 88 5.72 0.64 -28.69
N ILE A 89 6.47 1.08 -27.69
CA ILE A 89 6.75 2.49 -27.41
C ILE A 89 8.17 2.76 -27.87
N THR A 90 8.39 3.75 -28.75
CA THR A 90 9.68 3.96 -29.38
C THR A 90 10.08 5.41 -29.58
N GLN A 91 11.38 5.68 -29.42
CA GLN A 91 12.06 6.93 -29.76
C GLN A 91 13.51 6.66 -30.17
N ALA A 92 14.13 7.58 -30.91
CA ALA A 92 15.57 7.55 -31.20
C ALA A 92 16.27 8.67 -30.42
N ILE A 93 16.92 8.34 -29.30
CA ILE A 93 17.54 9.33 -28.40
C ILE A 93 18.95 8.92 -28.04
N ALA A 94 19.94 9.71 -28.47
CA ALA A 94 21.29 9.68 -27.91
C ALA A 94 21.36 10.58 -26.68
N ARG A 95 21.82 10.03 -25.55
CA ARG A 95 21.99 10.81 -24.31
C ARG A 95 22.87 12.03 -24.52
N ASP A 96 24.00 11.86 -25.21
CA ASP A 96 24.96 12.94 -25.41
C ASP A 96 24.38 14.08 -26.27
N ALA A 97 23.59 13.75 -27.30
CA ALA A 97 22.86 14.76 -28.07
C ALA A 97 21.84 15.51 -27.20
N TRP A 98 21.09 14.78 -26.35
CA TRP A 98 20.16 15.41 -25.41
C TRP A 98 20.87 16.37 -24.44
N ARG A 99 22.02 15.95 -23.91
CA ARG A 99 22.84 16.69 -22.95
C ARG A 99 23.52 17.93 -23.52
N CYS A 100 23.67 18.02 -24.84
CA CYS A 100 24.15 19.23 -25.50
C CYS A 100 23.13 20.37 -25.50
N LEU A 101 21.86 20.06 -25.26
CA LEU A 101 20.75 21.02 -25.20
C LEU A 101 20.16 21.16 -23.78
N HIS A 102 20.46 20.22 -22.87
CA HIS A 102 19.89 20.17 -21.53
C HIS A 102 20.94 19.85 -20.46
N ASN A 103 20.80 20.47 -19.29
CA ASN A 103 21.72 20.29 -18.16
C ASN A 103 21.38 19.08 -17.26
N GLU A 104 20.31 18.34 -17.56
CA GLU A 104 19.83 17.18 -16.80
C GLU A 104 19.53 15.95 -17.67
N ASP A 105 19.33 14.79 -17.04
CA ASP A 105 19.03 13.53 -17.72
C ASP A 105 17.52 13.31 -17.93
N TRP A 106 16.65 14.21 -17.46
CA TRP A 106 15.22 14.10 -17.73
C TRP A 106 14.97 14.22 -19.23
N GLY A 107 14.49 13.16 -19.88
CA GLY A 107 14.24 13.11 -21.33
C GLY A 107 15.30 12.34 -22.15
N VAL A 108 16.32 11.75 -21.52
CA VAL A 108 17.34 10.93 -22.22
C VAL A 108 16.83 9.54 -22.63
N ALA A 109 15.66 9.13 -22.13
CA ALA A 109 15.10 7.81 -22.39
C ALA A 109 13.80 7.86 -23.21
N THR A 110 13.39 6.71 -23.73
CA THR A 110 12.05 6.54 -24.33
C THR A 110 10.96 6.69 -23.26
N ILE A 111 11.17 6.10 -22.08
CA ILE A 111 10.35 6.34 -20.88
C ILE A 111 11.22 6.93 -19.77
N ASN A 112 10.82 8.10 -19.29
CA ASN A 112 11.44 8.82 -18.18
C ASN A 112 10.43 8.85 -17.02
N THR A 113 10.84 8.42 -15.83
CA THR A 113 9.93 8.34 -14.67
C THR A 113 10.48 9.10 -13.48
N ASP A 114 9.60 9.81 -12.78
CA ASP A 114 9.83 10.38 -11.45
C ASP A 114 8.76 9.90 -10.45
N GLY A 115 7.62 9.41 -10.95
CA GLY A 115 6.55 8.81 -10.16
C GLY A 115 6.95 7.52 -9.43
N ASN A 116 6.16 7.15 -8.43
CA ASN A 116 6.37 5.98 -7.56
C ASN A 116 5.24 4.97 -7.79
N ASP A 117 5.47 3.71 -7.42
CA ASP A 117 4.45 2.65 -7.54
C ASP A 117 3.99 2.47 -8.99
N LEU A 118 4.96 2.30 -9.89
CA LEU A 118 4.76 2.16 -11.32
C LEU A 118 4.78 0.68 -11.72
N THR A 119 3.87 0.26 -12.60
CA THR A 119 3.89 -1.08 -13.21
C THR A 119 3.84 -0.97 -14.73
N PHE A 120 4.80 -1.58 -15.41
CA PHE A 120 4.77 -1.82 -16.84
C PHE A 120 4.50 -3.30 -17.09
N GLN A 121 3.58 -3.62 -18.00
CA GLN A 121 3.22 -5.00 -18.26
C GLN A 121 2.87 -5.23 -19.72
N ASN A 122 3.34 -6.34 -20.30
CA ASN A 122 3.00 -6.81 -21.65
C ASN A 122 3.25 -5.77 -22.76
N LEU A 123 4.40 -5.09 -22.74
CA LEU A 123 4.75 -4.09 -23.75
C LEU A 123 6.25 -4.06 -24.05
N THR A 124 6.62 -3.46 -25.19
CA THR A 124 8.01 -3.23 -25.59
C THR A 124 8.35 -1.74 -25.51
N ILE A 125 9.50 -1.42 -24.93
CA ILE A 125 10.04 -0.06 -24.84
C ILE A 125 11.38 -0.04 -25.57
N THR A 126 11.45 0.72 -26.65
CA THR A 126 12.60 0.74 -27.56
C THR A 126 13.21 2.14 -27.65
N ASN A 127 14.51 2.24 -27.40
CA ASN A 127 15.30 3.33 -27.95
C ASN A 127 15.98 2.86 -29.24
N SER A 128 15.52 3.37 -30.38
CA SER A 128 15.97 2.89 -31.70
C SER A 128 17.26 3.54 -32.20
N PHE A 129 17.82 4.53 -31.47
CA PHE A 129 18.92 5.37 -31.94
C PHE A 129 20.06 4.57 -32.60
N GLY A 130 20.70 3.66 -31.86
CA GLY A 130 21.82 2.90 -32.39
C GLY A 130 21.43 1.84 -33.42
N PHE A 131 20.17 1.47 -33.56
CA PHE A 131 19.75 0.62 -34.68
C PHE A 131 19.67 1.42 -35.98
N ASP A 132 19.16 2.65 -35.91
CA ASP A 132 18.91 3.52 -37.06
C ASP A 132 20.17 4.28 -37.52
N TRP A 133 21.11 4.51 -36.61
CA TRP A 133 22.31 5.32 -36.85
C TRP A 133 23.47 4.52 -37.48
N LYS A 134 24.13 5.11 -38.48
CA LYS A 134 25.11 4.41 -39.35
C LYS A 134 26.58 4.63 -38.98
N GLY A 135 26.92 5.66 -38.20
CA GLY A 135 28.31 5.96 -37.84
C GLY A 135 28.43 7.12 -36.87
N ASP A 136 29.64 7.38 -36.40
CA ASP A 136 29.89 8.48 -35.46
C ASP A 136 29.67 9.84 -36.16
N GLU A 137 29.05 10.78 -35.45
CA GLU A 137 28.82 12.15 -35.92
C GLU A 137 29.26 13.15 -34.85
N THR A 138 29.91 14.24 -35.24
CA THR A 138 30.25 15.34 -34.33
C THR A 138 29.21 16.46 -34.47
N ILE A 139 28.52 16.75 -33.38
CA ILE A 139 27.48 17.77 -33.29
C ILE A 139 27.93 18.97 -32.45
N PRO A 140 27.41 20.19 -32.69
CA PRO A 140 27.60 21.31 -31.79
C PRO A 140 27.07 21.01 -30.38
N CYS A 141 27.79 21.44 -29.34
CA CYS A 141 27.45 21.16 -27.95
C CYS A 141 27.71 22.37 -27.06
N ALA A 142 26.69 23.21 -26.86
CA ALA A 142 26.84 24.45 -26.09
C ALA A 142 27.20 24.21 -24.61
N THR A 143 26.79 23.07 -24.06
CA THR A 143 27.11 22.68 -22.68
C THR A 143 28.53 22.15 -22.51
N ASP A 144 29.23 21.79 -23.60
CA ASP A 144 30.65 21.49 -23.56
C ASP A 144 31.42 22.81 -23.64
N THR A 145 31.93 23.28 -22.49
CA THR A 145 32.64 24.55 -22.39
C THR A 145 34.09 24.48 -22.87
N VAL A 146 34.58 23.30 -23.27
CA VAL A 146 35.97 23.09 -23.70
C VAL A 146 36.03 22.94 -25.21
N ALA A 147 35.31 21.97 -25.77
CA ALA A 147 35.34 21.66 -27.19
C ALA A 147 34.19 22.31 -27.97
N HIS A 148 33.12 22.76 -27.30
CA HIS A 148 31.88 23.26 -27.91
C HIS A 148 31.22 22.31 -28.92
N GLN A 149 31.62 21.03 -28.91
CA GLN A 149 31.16 19.99 -29.80
C GLN A 149 31.22 18.64 -29.10
N LYS A 150 30.44 17.67 -29.58
CA LYS A 150 30.37 16.33 -29.01
C LYS A 150 30.24 15.29 -30.11
N THR A 151 31.05 14.23 -30.05
CA THR A 151 30.88 13.08 -30.94
C THR A 151 29.82 12.15 -30.36
N ILE A 152 28.74 11.93 -31.10
CA ILE A 152 27.71 10.93 -30.82
C ILE A 152 28.04 9.66 -31.58
N SER A 153 27.99 8.52 -30.88
CA SER A 153 28.30 7.21 -31.43
C SER A 153 27.11 6.28 -31.35
N LYS A 154 26.98 5.39 -32.35
CA LYS A 154 25.95 4.33 -32.40
C LYS A 154 25.92 3.49 -31.11
N SER A 155 27.07 3.25 -30.48
CA SER A 155 27.20 2.46 -29.24
C SER A 155 27.12 3.30 -27.96
N GLY A 156 26.92 4.61 -28.05
CA GLY A 156 26.78 5.51 -26.90
C GLY A 156 25.52 5.24 -26.07
N HIS A 157 25.36 5.95 -24.95
CA HIS A 157 24.23 5.78 -24.04
C HIS A 157 22.90 6.18 -24.70
N GLN A 158 21.92 5.29 -24.61
CA GLN A 158 20.63 5.40 -25.30
C GLN A 158 19.54 4.62 -24.56
N MET A 159 19.04 5.20 -23.47
CA MET A 159 18.16 4.50 -22.54
C MET A 159 16.79 4.21 -23.15
N ALA A 160 16.27 3.01 -22.95
CA ALA A 160 14.85 2.70 -23.12
C ALA A 160 14.06 3.16 -21.88
N LEU A 161 14.59 2.88 -20.70
CA LEU A 161 14.04 3.29 -19.40
C LEU A 161 15.06 4.09 -18.59
N ARG A 162 14.67 5.27 -18.09
CA ARG A 162 15.41 6.04 -17.09
C ARG A 162 14.49 6.47 -15.95
N THR A 163 14.83 6.10 -14.72
CA THR A 163 14.12 6.59 -13.52
C THR A 163 14.92 7.70 -12.86
N MET A 164 14.28 8.77 -12.40
CA MET A 164 14.87 9.86 -11.63
C MET A 164 14.76 9.57 -10.13
N ASN A 165 13.69 10.02 -9.45
CA ASN A 165 13.47 9.72 -8.03
C ASN A 165 12.53 8.54 -7.79
N SER A 166 12.10 7.84 -8.84
CA SER A 166 11.15 6.73 -8.72
C SER A 166 11.64 5.62 -7.79
N THR A 167 10.70 5.03 -7.05
CA THR A 167 10.86 3.77 -6.33
C THR A 167 9.60 2.89 -6.50
N ARG A 168 9.72 1.60 -6.17
CA ARG A 168 8.68 0.57 -6.33
C ARG A 168 8.19 0.48 -7.78
N LEU A 169 9.13 0.48 -8.73
CA LEU A 169 8.84 0.27 -10.15
C LEU A 169 8.94 -1.21 -10.48
N LYS A 170 7.87 -1.73 -11.10
CA LYS A 170 7.72 -3.11 -11.54
C LYS A 170 7.60 -3.20 -13.07
N ALA A 171 8.28 -4.15 -13.69
CA ALA A 171 8.06 -4.53 -15.07
C ALA A 171 7.83 -6.05 -15.17
N ILE A 172 6.72 -6.47 -15.80
CA ILE A 172 6.34 -7.87 -15.97
C ILE A 172 6.11 -8.18 -17.45
N ASN A 173 6.78 -9.19 -17.99
CA ASN A 173 6.63 -9.59 -19.38
C ASN A 173 6.81 -8.41 -20.35
N CYS A 174 7.84 -7.61 -20.11
CA CYS A 174 8.20 -6.46 -20.94
C CYS A 174 9.46 -6.76 -21.75
N ARG A 175 9.66 -6.04 -22.86
CA ARG A 175 10.93 -6.00 -23.58
C ARG A 175 11.52 -4.59 -23.53
N PHE A 176 12.76 -4.46 -23.13
CA PHE A 176 13.53 -3.21 -23.15
C PHE A 176 14.64 -3.34 -24.17
N ARG A 177 14.69 -2.42 -25.12
CA ARG A 177 15.51 -2.57 -26.32
C ARG A 177 16.27 -1.30 -26.66
N ALA A 178 17.58 -1.41 -26.75
CA ALA A 178 18.44 -0.43 -27.41
C ALA A 178 19.66 -1.13 -28.01
N PHE A 179 20.45 -0.45 -28.85
CA PHE A 179 21.68 -1.05 -29.41
C PHE A 179 22.91 -0.79 -28.53
N GLY A 180 23.06 0.44 -28.05
CA GLY A 180 24.19 0.89 -27.23
C GLY A 180 23.93 0.79 -25.74
N GLY A 181 24.68 1.57 -24.96
CA GLY A 181 24.69 1.40 -23.50
C GLY A 181 23.49 1.94 -22.75
N ASP A 182 23.36 1.52 -21.50
CA ASP A 182 22.40 2.03 -20.50
C ASP A 182 20.90 1.75 -20.79
N THR A 183 20.54 0.74 -21.60
CA THR A 183 19.14 0.46 -21.98
C THR A 183 18.14 0.53 -20.82
N VAL A 184 18.40 -0.17 -19.72
CA VAL A 184 17.56 -0.27 -18.53
C VAL A 184 18.29 0.41 -17.37
N SER A 185 18.01 1.70 -17.19
CA SER A 185 18.67 2.60 -16.22
C SER A 185 17.74 3.04 -15.09
N PRO A 186 17.27 2.14 -14.21
CA PRO A 186 16.52 2.52 -13.03
C PRO A 186 17.50 3.01 -11.95
N TRP A 187 17.66 4.33 -11.87
CA TRP A 187 18.61 4.98 -10.98
C TRP A 187 17.89 5.65 -9.83
N ASN A 188 18.07 5.13 -8.61
CA ASN A 188 17.76 5.85 -7.38
C ASN A 188 18.58 5.23 -6.24
N VAL A 189 19.76 5.79 -5.96
CA VAL A 189 20.67 5.26 -4.94
C VAL A 189 20.12 5.36 -3.51
N GLN A 190 19.13 6.24 -3.27
CA GLN A 190 18.61 6.53 -1.94
C GLN A 190 17.42 5.62 -1.58
N GLU A 191 16.46 5.45 -2.49
CA GLU A 191 15.21 4.72 -2.21
C GLU A 191 14.87 3.68 -3.28
N GLY A 192 15.69 3.50 -4.31
CA GLY A 192 15.36 2.69 -5.48
C GLY A 192 15.05 1.24 -5.16
N MET A 193 13.83 0.80 -5.49
CA MET A 193 13.41 -0.59 -5.42
C MET A 193 12.78 -0.97 -6.75
N PHE A 194 13.41 -1.91 -7.47
CA PHE A 194 13.07 -2.24 -8.84
C PHE A 194 12.85 -3.74 -9.01
N TYR A 195 11.78 -4.12 -9.69
CA TYR A 195 11.42 -5.52 -9.88
C TYR A 195 11.12 -5.80 -11.36
N PHE A 196 11.83 -6.76 -11.93
CA PHE A 196 11.69 -7.21 -13.30
C PHE A 196 11.39 -8.70 -13.30
N LYS A 197 10.31 -9.10 -13.98
CA LYS A 197 9.94 -10.51 -14.11
C LYS A 197 9.54 -10.85 -15.53
N ASP A 198 10.05 -11.96 -16.05
CA ASP A 198 9.75 -12.46 -17.39
C ASP A 198 10.11 -11.44 -18.51
N CYS A 199 11.11 -10.59 -18.27
CA CYS A 199 11.48 -9.51 -19.18
C CYS A 199 12.59 -9.93 -20.15
N ILE A 200 12.59 -9.32 -21.33
CA ILE A 200 13.71 -9.34 -22.28
C ILE A 200 14.43 -7.99 -22.19
N MET A 201 15.74 -7.99 -22.01
CA MET A 201 16.54 -6.76 -21.95
C MET A 201 17.72 -6.88 -22.90
N GLU A 202 17.83 -5.94 -23.84
CA GLU A 202 18.87 -5.99 -24.87
C GLU A 202 19.59 -4.65 -25.04
N GLY A 203 20.90 -4.71 -25.28
CA GLY A 203 21.73 -3.52 -25.34
C GLY A 203 23.22 -3.77 -25.51
N GLY A 204 23.97 -2.68 -25.38
CA GLY A 204 25.42 -2.64 -25.49
C GLY A 204 26.10 -2.69 -24.13
N VAL A 205 26.90 -1.68 -23.81
CA VAL A 205 27.63 -1.62 -22.54
C VAL A 205 26.71 -1.26 -21.37
N ASP A 206 26.80 -1.99 -20.26
CA ASP A 206 26.08 -1.72 -19.01
C ASP A 206 24.56 -1.58 -19.23
N PHE A 207 23.98 -2.36 -20.15
CA PHE A 207 22.58 -2.17 -20.56
C PHE A 207 21.55 -2.50 -19.47
N TYR A 208 21.94 -3.28 -18.46
CA TYR A 208 21.21 -3.41 -17.21
C TYR A 208 22.03 -2.75 -16.10
N CYS A 209 21.63 -1.56 -15.67
CA CYS A 209 22.42 -0.74 -14.74
C CYS A 209 21.59 -0.12 -13.61
N PRO A 210 20.92 -0.93 -12.76
CA PRO A 210 20.18 -0.43 -11.60
C PRO A 210 21.08 0.25 -10.55
N ARG A 211 20.48 1.20 -9.82
CA ARG A 211 21.08 1.80 -8.62
C ARG A 211 20.13 1.69 -7.43
N GLY A 212 20.57 1.11 -6.32
CA GLY A 212 19.73 0.81 -5.15
C GLY A 212 19.49 -0.70 -4.98
N TRP A 213 18.24 -1.13 -4.87
CA TRP A 213 17.87 -2.55 -4.77
C TRP A 213 17.10 -2.99 -6.01
N ALA A 214 17.53 -4.09 -6.64
CA ALA A 214 16.91 -4.59 -7.86
C ALA A 214 16.77 -6.11 -7.89
N TRP A 215 15.62 -6.58 -8.36
CA TRP A 215 15.32 -7.99 -8.61
C TRP A 215 15.04 -8.19 -10.10
N ALA A 216 15.70 -9.17 -10.72
CA ALA A 216 15.37 -9.65 -12.05
C ALA A 216 15.17 -11.16 -11.98
N GLU A 217 13.98 -11.64 -12.33
CA GLU A 217 13.63 -13.06 -12.29
C GLU A 217 13.10 -13.54 -13.63
N ASN A 218 13.61 -14.70 -14.07
CA ASN A 218 13.21 -15.29 -15.34
C ASN A 218 13.38 -14.32 -16.52
N CYS A 219 14.41 -13.48 -16.45
CA CYS A 219 14.72 -12.49 -17.49
C CYS A 219 15.73 -13.04 -18.50
N HIS A 220 15.63 -12.57 -19.74
CA HIS A 220 16.56 -12.88 -20.81
C HIS A 220 17.36 -11.65 -21.23
N PHE A 221 18.68 -11.75 -21.17
CA PHE A 221 19.62 -10.64 -21.40
C PHE A 221 20.35 -10.85 -22.74
N ILE A 222 20.26 -9.89 -23.67
CA ILE A 222 20.85 -10.00 -25.01
C ILE A 222 21.88 -8.87 -25.23
N SER A 223 23.16 -9.24 -25.36
CA SER A 223 24.24 -8.29 -25.63
C SER A 223 24.48 -8.12 -27.13
N HIS A 224 24.32 -6.89 -27.63
CA HIS A 224 24.58 -6.53 -29.03
C HIS A 224 26.01 -6.04 -29.27
N THR A 225 26.63 -5.40 -28.27
CA THR A 225 27.96 -4.80 -28.37
C THR A 225 28.51 -4.48 -26.96
N GLY A 226 29.70 -3.89 -26.89
CA GLY A 226 30.26 -3.36 -25.66
C GLY A 226 31.03 -4.40 -24.84
N VAL A 227 31.45 -3.99 -23.65
CA VAL A 227 32.44 -4.73 -22.83
C VAL A 227 31.86 -5.32 -21.55
N ALA A 228 30.55 -5.18 -21.32
CA ALA A 228 29.82 -5.75 -20.17
C ALA A 228 28.31 -5.62 -20.41
N ALA A 229 27.52 -6.63 -20.04
CA ALA A 229 26.06 -6.59 -20.10
C ALA A 229 25.44 -5.96 -18.84
N ILE A 230 25.87 -6.39 -17.66
CA ILE A 230 25.28 -5.99 -16.37
C ILE A 230 26.20 -5.11 -15.53
N TRP A 231 25.60 -4.15 -14.83
CA TRP A 231 26.25 -3.20 -13.95
C TRP A 231 25.36 -2.88 -12.74
N HIS A 232 25.93 -2.37 -11.65
CA HIS A 232 25.17 -1.97 -10.47
C HIS A 232 25.85 -0.85 -9.68
N ASP A 233 25.05 0.10 -9.17
CA ASP A 233 25.47 1.07 -8.14
C ASP A 233 24.85 0.70 -6.79
N GLY A 234 25.67 0.17 -5.90
CA GLY A 234 25.29 -0.10 -4.51
C GLY A 234 25.94 0.86 -3.53
N SER A 235 26.56 1.96 -3.98
CA SER A 235 27.51 2.73 -3.16
C SER A 235 26.91 3.50 -2.00
N ARG A 236 25.60 3.73 -2.00
CA ARG A 236 24.95 4.52 -0.94
C ARG A 236 24.75 3.73 0.36
N PHE A 237 24.38 2.45 0.27
CA PHE A 237 24.16 1.60 1.44
C PHE A 237 24.82 0.26 1.23
N GLU A 238 25.47 -0.27 2.26
CA GLU A 238 26.14 -1.58 2.18
C GLU A 238 25.16 -2.67 1.74
N ASP A 239 23.89 -2.55 2.12
CA ASP A 239 22.84 -3.48 1.76
C ASP A 239 22.31 -3.32 0.32
N SER A 240 22.61 -2.24 -0.40
CA SER A 240 22.16 -2.05 -1.79
C SER A 240 22.73 -3.17 -2.68
N LYS A 241 21.84 -3.91 -3.34
CA LYS A 241 22.19 -5.13 -4.06
C LYS A 241 21.26 -5.39 -5.24
N THR A 242 21.77 -6.08 -6.26
CA THR A 242 20.97 -6.62 -7.36
C THR A 242 20.99 -8.15 -7.33
N VAL A 243 19.82 -8.75 -7.54
CA VAL A 243 19.63 -10.21 -7.63
C VAL A 243 19.09 -10.55 -9.01
N LEU A 244 19.80 -11.42 -9.73
CA LEU A 244 19.35 -12.05 -10.96
C LEU A 244 19.07 -13.52 -10.64
N LYS A 245 17.80 -13.93 -10.73
CA LYS A 245 17.34 -15.28 -10.39
C LYS A 245 16.75 -15.96 -11.62
N ASN A 246 17.22 -17.17 -11.93
CA ASN A 246 16.75 -17.94 -13.08
C ASN A 246 16.83 -17.15 -14.41
N CYS A 247 17.90 -16.36 -14.59
CA CYS A 247 18.08 -15.53 -15.78
C CYS A 247 18.94 -16.24 -16.84
N THR A 248 18.74 -15.88 -18.09
CA THR A 248 19.50 -16.42 -19.24
C THR A 248 20.20 -15.31 -19.99
N PHE A 249 21.34 -15.63 -20.61
CA PHE A 249 22.15 -14.67 -21.36
C PHE A 249 22.38 -15.13 -22.81
N GLU A 250 22.43 -14.17 -23.72
CA GLU A 250 22.79 -14.31 -25.13
C GLU A 250 23.66 -13.11 -25.54
N GLY A 251 24.51 -13.29 -26.55
CA GLY A 251 25.27 -12.18 -27.12
C GLY A 251 26.21 -12.59 -28.25
N PHE A 252 26.96 -11.62 -28.75
CA PHE A 252 28.03 -11.84 -29.73
C PHE A 252 29.18 -12.68 -29.16
N ASP A 253 29.98 -13.33 -30.01
CA ASP A 253 31.07 -14.19 -29.55
C ASP A 253 32.08 -13.43 -28.66
N GLY A 254 32.30 -13.95 -27.46
CA GLY A 254 33.20 -13.34 -26.48
C GLY A 254 32.62 -12.15 -25.72
N PHE A 255 31.29 -12.00 -25.66
CA PHE A 255 30.68 -10.97 -24.80
C PHE A 255 30.99 -11.23 -23.31
N ASN A 256 31.17 -10.15 -22.55
CA ASN A 256 31.45 -10.21 -21.11
C ASN A 256 30.16 -10.09 -20.29
N LEU A 257 30.10 -10.78 -19.15
CA LEU A 257 28.95 -10.75 -18.26
C LEU A 257 28.70 -9.36 -17.67
N GLY A 258 29.62 -8.81 -16.89
CA GLY A 258 29.36 -7.57 -16.16
C GLY A 258 30.60 -6.88 -15.64
N ARG A 259 30.39 -5.69 -15.08
CA ARG A 259 31.44 -4.90 -14.44
C ARG A 259 30.87 -3.95 -13.39
N TYR A 260 31.73 -3.35 -12.58
CA TYR A 260 31.38 -2.27 -11.68
C TYR A 260 32.52 -1.25 -11.58
N HIS A 261 32.18 -0.01 -11.23
CA HIS A 261 33.15 1.08 -10.99
C HIS A 261 32.84 1.87 -9.71
N ARG A 262 31.85 1.39 -8.95
CA ARG A 262 31.43 1.86 -7.62
C ARG A 262 31.23 0.62 -6.77
N ASP A 263 31.10 0.80 -5.46
CA ASP A 263 30.62 -0.29 -4.60
C ASP A 263 29.36 -0.92 -5.18
N ALA A 264 29.39 -2.23 -5.36
CA ALA A 264 28.31 -3.01 -5.95
C ALA A 264 28.10 -4.30 -5.15
N GLN A 265 26.94 -4.93 -5.34
CA GLN A 265 26.63 -6.22 -4.74
C GLN A 265 25.72 -7.00 -5.69
N PHE A 266 26.23 -8.10 -6.23
CA PHE A 266 25.52 -8.94 -7.20
C PHE A 266 25.26 -10.32 -6.62
N TYR A 267 24.05 -10.84 -6.83
CA TYR A 267 23.72 -12.24 -6.62
C TYR A 267 23.15 -12.80 -7.92
N LEU A 268 23.81 -13.81 -8.48
CA LEU A 268 23.33 -14.55 -9.63
C LEU A 268 22.99 -15.97 -9.16
N ILE A 269 21.70 -16.30 -9.23
CA ILE A 269 21.13 -17.52 -8.67
C ILE A 269 20.44 -18.26 -9.82
N ASP A 270 20.75 -19.54 -10.02
CA ASP A 270 20.15 -20.38 -11.06
C ASP A 270 20.28 -19.80 -12.49
N CYS A 271 21.33 -19.01 -12.77
CA CYS A 271 21.50 -18.35 -14.06
C CYS A 271 22.18 -19.27 -15.08
N THR A 272 21.79 -19.14 -16.36
CA THR A 272 22.38 -19.92 -17.46
C THR A 272 23.08 -19.03 -18.48
N PHE A 273 24.28 -19.45 -18.89
CA PHE A 273 25.15 -18.73 -19.82
C PHE A 273 25.41 -19.53 -21.11
N PRO A 274 25.60 -18.86 -22.25
CA PRO A 274 25.79 -19.54 -23.54
C PRO A 274 27.24 -19.96 -23.75
N GLN A 275 27.48 -20.87 -24.71
CA GLN A 275 28.81 -21.42 -24.95
C GLN A 275 29.82 -20.36 -25.42
N ASN A 276 29.36 -19.34 -26.13
CA ASN A 276 30.21 -18.31 -26.72
C ASN A 276 30.55 -17.14 -25.78
N MET A 277 30.07 -17.13 -24.53
CA MET A 277 30.43 -16.11 -23.53
C MET A 277 31.92 -16.17 -23.18
N ALA A 278 32.56 -15.01 -23.02
CA ALA A 278 33.96 -14.93 -22.59
C ALA A 278 34.19 -15.49 -21.18
N ASP A 279 35.35 -16.09 -20.95
CA ASP A 279 35.82 -16.45 -19.60
C ASP A 279 36.26 -15.19 -18.84
N LYS A 280 35.28 -14.39 -18.41
CA LYS A 280 35.52 -13.14 -17.71
C LYS A 280 34.42 -12.87 -16.69
N ASP A 281 34.78 -13.07 -15.42
CA ASP A 281 33.98 -12.73 -14.25
C ASP A 281 33.62 -11.23 -14.22
N ILE A 282 32.60 -10.89 -13.42
CA ILE A 282 32.23 -9.51 -13.11
C ILE A 282 33.41 -8.81 -12.43
N TYR A 283 33.94 -7.79 -13.09
CA TYR A 283 35.21 -7.17 -12.72
C TYR A 283 35.07 -5.69 -12.31
N LEU A 284 35.96 -5.26 -11.40
CA LEU A 284 36.14 -3.85 -11.08
C LEU A 284 36.90 -3.17 -12.22
N VAL A 285 36.28 -2.15 -12.83
CA VAL A 285 36.95 -1.25 -13.75
C VAL A 285 37.85 -0.30 -12.95
N PRO A 286 39.10 -0.03 -13.37
CA PRO A 286 39.93 1.00 -12.76
C PRO A 286 39.15 2.31 -12.61
N THR A 287 39.06 2.83 -11.38
CA THR A 287 38.16 3.93 -11.05
C THR A 287 38.78 4.86 -10.01
N PRO A 288 38.48 6.18 -10.07
CA PRO A 288 38.82 7.10 -8.99
C PRO A 288 37.86 6.99 -7.78
N ASN A 289 36.78 6.21 -7.86
CA ASN A 289 35.86 6.04 -6.74
C ASN A 289 36.52 5.18 -5.63
N THR A 290 36.33 5.58 -4.37
CA THR A 290 36.69 4.74 -3.22
C THR A 290 35.71 3.58 -3.10
N ILE A 291 36.23 2.35 -3.09
CA ILE A 291 35.45 1.13 -2.89
C ILE A 291 35.52 0.75 -1.40
N LEU A 292 34.39 0.87 -0.70
CA LEU A 292 34.28 0.73 0.75
C LEU A 292 34.10 -0.72 1.22
N TRP A 293 33.39 -1.55 0.45
CA TRP A 293 32.98 -2.89 0.88
C TRP A 293 33.59 -4.03 0.05
N GLY A 294 34.60 -3.71 -0.76
CA GLY A 294 35.35 -4.69 -1.55
C GLY A 294 34.51 -5.38 -2.64
N ARG A 295 34.97 -6.56 -3.09
CA ARG A 295 34.27 -7.36 -4.11
C ARG A 295 33.12 -8.13 -3.46
N ARG A 296 31.90 -7.90 -3.95
CA ARG A 296 30.68 -8.58 -3.47
C ARG A 296 29.87 -9.10 -4.67
N VAL A 297 30.36 -10.18 -5.26
CA VAL A 297 29.72 -10.83 -6.41
C VAL A 297 29.58 -12.30 -6.07
N TYR A 298 28.34 -12.77 -6.04
CA TYR A 298 28.01 -14.10 -5.59
C TYR A 298 27.25 -14.89 -6.64
N TYR A 299 27.62 -16.16 -6.77
CA TYR A 299 27.03 -17.13 -7.68
C TYR A 299 26.48 -18.31 -6.88
N TYR A 300 25.36 -18.85 -7.36
CA TYR A 300 24.78 -20.09 -6.87
C TYR A 300 24.10 -20.83 -8.01
N ASN A 301 24.44 -22.10 -8.19
CA ASN A 301 23.82 -22.99 -9.18
C ASN A 301 23.79 -22.38 -10.59
N CYS A 302 24.89 -21.72 -10.96
CA CYS A 302 25.05 -21.02 -12.22
C CYS A 302 25.76 -21.91 -13.22
N HIS A 303 25.21 -22.03 -14.43
CA HIS A 303 25.72 -22.98 -15.42
C HIS A 303 25.94 -22.38 -16.80
N ARG A 304 26.98 -22.84 -17.50
CA ARG A 304 27.27 -22.48 -18.88
C ARG A 304 27.12 -23.69 -19.79
N THR A 305 26.47 -23.48 -20.93
CA THR A 305 26.45 -24.46 -22.01
C THR A 305 27.89 -24.76 -22.46
N GLY A 306 28.29 -26.03 -22.47
CA GLY A 306 29.66 -26.44 -22.81
C GLY A 306 30.66 -26.42 -21.64
N GLY A 307 30.19 -26.30 -20.39
CA GLY A 307 30.98 -26.48 -19.17
C GLY A 307 31.29 -25.17 -18.44
N ASP A 308 31.26 -25.22 -17.11
CA ASP A 308 31.37 -24.03 -16.26
C ASP A 308 32.80 -23.48 -16.19
N TYR A 309 32.92 -22.14 -16.17
CA TYR A 309 34.16 -21.48 -15.80
C TYR A 309 34.39 -21.55 -14.28
N ALA A 310 35.64 -21.40 -13.84
CA ALA A 310 36.00 -21.51 -12.43
C ALA A 310 35.23 -20.52 -11.53
N TRP A 311 34.88 -19.34 -12.06
CA TRP A 311 34.18 -18.29 -11.32
C TRP A 311 32.66 -18.50 -11.22
N HIS A 312 32.06 -19.47 -11.92
CA HIS A 312 30.65 -19.86 -11.71
C HIS A 312 30.42 -20.63 -10.41
N LYS A 313 31.50 -21.09 -9.75
CA LYS A 313 31.42 -21.88 -8.53
C LYS A 313 30.62 -21.16 -7.44
N ASP A 314 29.73 -21.92 -6.79
CA ASP A 314 28.97 -21.46 -5.64
C ASP A 314 29.85 -20.81 -4.57
N ASN A 315 29.45 -19.61 -4.15
CA ASN A 315 30.19 -18.83 -3.16
C ASN A 315 29.28 -18.02 -2.21
N LEU A 316 27.99 -18.34 -2.10
CA LEU A 316 27.07 -17.66 -1.17
C LEU A 316 27.55 -17.69 0.29
N ASN A 317 28.29 -18.72 0.68
CA ASN A 317 28.89 -18.84 2.01
C ASN A 317 29.93 -17.74 2.31
N THR A 318 30.44 -17.04 1.29
CA THR A 318 31.34 -15.89 1.43
C THR A 318 30.60 -14.56 1.57
N ALA A 319 29.29 -14.54 1.29
CA ALA A 319 28.48 -13.35 1.45
C ALA A 319 28.24 -13.03 2.93
N LYS A 320 28.08 -11.75 3.25
CA LYS A 320 27.73 -11.30 4.61
C LYS A 320 26.42 -11.96 5.04
N GLY A 321 26.47 -12.68 6.17
CA GLY A 321 25.33 -13.44 6.69
C GLY A 321 25.11 -14.81 6.04
N ALA A 322 25.93 -15.19 5.06
CA ALA A 322 25.90 -16.49 4.37
C ALA A 322 24.47 -16.99 4.04
N PRO A 323 23.66 -16.20 3.30
CA PRO A 323 22.29 -16.59 2.99
C PRO A 323 22.28 -17.87 2.15
N THR A 324 21.35 -18.76 2.47
CA THR A 324 20.98 -19.88 1.59
C THR A 324 20.20 -19.35 0.39
N SER A 325 20.18 -20.10 -0.72
CA SER A 325 19.41 -19.75 -1.91
C SER A 325 17.92 -19.56 -1.62
N ASP A 326 17.35 -20.37 -0.73
CA ASP A 326 15.94 -20.27 -0.29
C ASP A 326 15.63 -18.98 0.49
N GLN A 327 16.63 -18.41 1.17
CA GLN A 327 16.47 -17.13 1.86
C GLN A 327 16.51 -15.93 0.90
N ILE A 328 17.09 -16.10 -0.29
CA ILE A 328 17.15 -15.05 -1.31
C ILE A 328 15.77 -14.94 -1.99
N THR A 329 14.96 -14.05 -1.41
CA THR A 329 13.60 -13.70 -1.84
C THR A 329 13.49 -12.19 -2.08
N THR A 330 12.43 -11.73 -2.73
CA THR A 330 12.15 -10.29 -2.84
C THR A 330 11.99 -9.61 -1.48
N SER A 331 11.38 -10.28 -0.50
CA SER A 331 11.30 -9.76 0.87
C SER A 331 12.68 -9.62 1.52
N TRP A 332 13.62 -10.53 1.26
CA TRP A 332 15.00 -10.42 1.75
C TRP A 332 15.72 -9.26 1.06
N LEU A 333 15.64 -9.19 -0.27
CA LEU A 333 16.27 -8.13 -1.06
C LEU A 333 15.81 -6.74 -0.60
N PHE A 334 14.49 -6.53 -0.48
CA PHE A 334 13.93 -5.24 -0.11
C PHE A 334 13.81 -5.04 1.40
N THR A 335 14.39 -5.93 2.21
CA THR A 335 14.35 -5.87 3.68
C THR A 335 12.92 -5.71 4.23
N GLY A 336 11.95 -6.39 3.62
CA GLY A 336 10.52 -6.32 3.95
C GLY A 336 9.81 -5.01 3.55
N ARG A 337 10.53 -4.02 2.98
CA ARG A 337 9.97 -2.70 2.60
C ARG A 337 9.03 -2.78 1.40
N TRP A 338 9.16 -3.82 0.57
CA TRP A 338 8.35 -4.00 -0.61
C TRP A 338 8.20 -5.49 -0.97
N GLN A 339 6.99 -5.88 -1.37
CA GLN A 339 6.64 -7.23 -1.80
C GLN A 339 6.01 -7.17 -3.21
N PRO A 340 6.82 -7.06 -4.28
CA PRO A 340 6.32 -6.83 -5.64
C PRO A 340 5.52 -8.00 -6.24
N GLU A 341 5.77 -9.21 -5.74
CA GLU A 341 5.11 -10.46 -6.11
C GLU A 341 3.73 -10.61 -5.47
N ALA A 342 3.47 -9.91 -4.36
CA ALA A 342 2.13 -9.88 -3.78
C ALA A 342 1.19 -9.29 -4.83
N ALA A 343 0.10 -10.01 -5.16
CA ALA A 343 -1.01 -9.41 -5.87
C ALA A 343 -1.36 -8.09 -5.14
N PRO A 344 -1.64 -6.98 -5.85
CA PRO A 344 -2.09 -5.77 -5.19
C PRO A 344 -3.22 -6.17 -4.25
N ALA A 345 -3.02 -5.96 -2.95
CA ALA A 345 -3.97 -6.43 -1.95
C ALA A 345 -5.33 -5.87 -2.36
N GLU A 346 -6.25 -6.74 -2.78
CA GLU A 346 -7.61 -6.32 -3.03
C GLU A 346 -8.09 -5.62 -1.77
N ALA A 347 -8.48 -4.36 -1.90
CA ALA A 347 -9.00 -3.59 -0.78
C ALA A 347 -10.17 -4.40 -0.19
N LYS A 348 -9.99 -4.86 1.05
CA LYS A 348 -10.91 -5.76 1.76
C LYS A 348 -11.22 -5.18 3.14
N ALA A 349 -12.38 -5.54 3.66
CA ALA A 349 -12.73 -5.34 5.07
C ALA A 349 -12.74 -6.68 5.79
N HIS A 350 -12.46 -6.66 7.09
CA HIS A 350 -12.51 -7.84 7.93
C HIS A 350 -12.89 -7.50 9.37
N ALA A 351 -13.60 -8.39 10.04
CA ALA A 351 -13.81 -8.30 11.48
C ALA A 351 -13.82 -9.65 12.17
N ARG A 352 -13.30 -9.70 13.40
CA ARG A 352 -13.16 -10.94 14.15
C ARG A 352 -13.24 -10.75 15.66
N LEU A 353 -13.71 -11.79 16.34
CA LEU A 353 -13.49 -12.05 17.76
C LEU A 353 -12.93 -13.47 17.89
N ARG A 354 -11.81 -13.63 18.60
CA ARG A 354 -11.22 -14.95 18.90
C ARG A 354 -10.92 -15.03 20.39
N LYS A 355 -11.19 -16.18 20.98
CA LYS A 355 -11.07 -16.45 22.41
C LYS A 355 -9.90 -17.39 22.68
N LYS A 356 -9.20 -17.14 23.77
CA LYS A 356 -8.06 -17.93 24.22
C LYS A 356 -8.51 -19.35 24.54
N MET A 357 -7.74 -20.32 24.04
CA MET A 357 -7.90 -21.75 24.26
C MET A 357 -7.03 -22.20 25.45
N ALA A 358 -7.27 -23.42 25.95
CA ALA A 358 -6.54 -23.96 27.11
C ALA A 358 -5.03 -24.11 26.85
N ASP A 359 -4.63 -24.35 25.61
CA ASP A 359 -3.23 -24.44 25.16
C ASP A 359 -2.55 -23.07 24.98
N GLY A 360 -3.26 -21.97 25.24
CA GLY A 360 -2.76 -20.61 25.07
C GLY A 360 -2.90 -20.05 23.65
N SER A 361 -3.36 -20.84 22.67
CA SER A 361 -3.67 -20.35 21.32
C SER A 361 -5.01 -19.61 21.27
N TYR A 362 -5.34 -19.02 20.12
CA TYR A 362 -6.66 -18.44 19.86
C TYR A 362 -7.47 -19.34 18.93
N GLY A 363 -8.70 -19.66 19.35
CA GLY A 363 -9.62 -20.50 18.59
C GLY A 363 -10.16 -19.84 17.32
N PRO A 364 -11.13 -20.49 16.63
CA PRO A 364 -11.73 -19.94 15.42
C PRO A 364 -12.48 -18.63 15.68
N ILE A 365 -12.75 -17.88 14.61
CA ILE A 365 -13.54 -16.66 14.66
C ILE A 365 -14.95 -16.97 15.20
N LEU A 366 -15.32 -16.31 16.29
CA LEU A 366 -16.62 -16.46 16.94
C LEU A 366 -17.66 -15.63 16.19
N LYS A 367 -18.80 -16.24 15.86
CA LYS A 367 -19.95 -15.50 15.28
C LYS A 367 -20.75 -14.74 16.35
N LYS A 368 -20.75 -15.22 17.59
CA LYS A 368 -21.41 -14.61 18.74
C LYS A 368 -20.63 -14.98 20.00
N ASP A 369 -20.63 -14.08 21.00
CA ASP A 369 -20.10 -14.38 22.33
C ASP A 369 -20.72 -13.47 23.39
N VAL A 370 -20.78 -13.92 24.63
CA VAL A 370 -21.21 -13.11 25.78
C VAL A 370 -19.99 -12.78 26.62
N MET A 371 -19.73 -11.48 26.83
CA MET A 371 -18.64 -11.04 27.69
C MET A 371 -18.84 -11.64 29.10
N PRO A 372 -17.81 -12.30 29.68
CA PRO A 372 -17.88 -12.76 31.06
C PRO A 372 -18.23 -11.60 32.00
N ALA A 373 -19.08 -11.88 32.99
CA ALA A 373 -19.48 -10.87 33.97
C ALA A 373 -18.24 -10.31 34.68
N ASN A 374 -18.14 -8.99 34.75
CA ASN A 374 -17.03 -8.26 35.40
C ASN A 374 -15.62 -8.65 34.91
N LEU A 375 -15.48 -9.04 33.63
CA LEU A 375 -14.16 -9.30 33.04
C LEU A 375 -13.28 -8.05 33.19
N GLN A 376 -12.18 -8.19 33.94
CA GLN A 376 -11.24 -7.10 34.20
C GLN A 376 -10.30 -6.88 33.03
N ALA A 377 -9.71 -5.69 32.96
CA ALA A 377 -8.66 -5.37 32.00
C ALA A 377 -7.48 -6.35 32.13
N ASN A 378 -6.87 -6.72 31.00
CA ASN A 378 -5.72 -7.63 31.03
C ASN A 378 -4.50 -6.92 31.64
N ASP A 379 -3.94 -7.50 32.69
CA ASP A 379 -2.65 -7.07 33.25
C ASP A 379 -1.55 -7.89 32.58
N PHE A 380 -0.94 -7.32 31.55
CA PHE A 380 0.11 -7.96 30.77
C PHE A 380 1.37 -8.30 31.57
N SER A 381 1.59 -7.67 32.73
CA SER A 381 2.69 -8.06 33.63
C SER A 381 2.44 -9.41 34.34
N LYS A 382 1.17 -9.85 34.39
CA LYS A 382 0.75 -11.09 35.04
C LYS A 382 0.26 -12.14 34.06
N VAL A 383 -0.43 -11.72 33.00
CA VAL A 383 -1.07 -12.57 32.01
C VAL A 383 -0.65 -12.11 30.62
N ALA A 384 0.32 -12.79 30.04
CA ALA A 384 0.88 -12.44 28.74
C ALA A 384 -0.14 -12.58 27.59
N ILE A 385 -1.03 -13.57 27.69
CA ILE A 385 -2.01 -13.89 26.64
C ILE A 385 -3.42 -13.55 27.13
N PRO A 386 -4.05 -12.47 26.61
CA PRO A 386 -5.35 -11.98 27.06
C PRO A 386 -6.49 -12.95 26.73
N TYR A 387 -7.63 -12.79 27.41
CA TYR A 387 -8.82 -13.64 27.22
C TYR A 387 -9.32 -13.65 25.76
N TYR A 388 -9.26 -12.49 25.10
CA TYR A 388 -9.52 -12.31 23.67
C TYR A 388 -8.25 -11.82 22.97
N GLN A 389 -8.03 -12.22 21.71
CA GLN A 389 -6.77 -12.03 20.97
C GLN A 389 -6.17 -10.63 20.95
N THR A 390 -7.01 -9.61 21.01
CA THR A 390 -6.59 -8.20 21.14
C THR A 390 -7.46 -7.50 22.17
N GLU A 391 -7.74 -8.21 23.27
CA GLU A 391 -8.59 -7.76 24.39
C GLU A 391 -10.08 -7.52 24.02
N GLY A 392 -10.48 -7.89 22.80
CA GLY A 392 -11.86 -7.83 22.34
C GLY A 392 -11.97 -8.01 20.82
N PRO A 393 -13.13 -7.67 20.22
CA PRO A 393 -13.32 -7.76 18.79
C PRO A 393 -12.52 -6.67 18.09
N ALA A 394 -11.98 -7.03 16.93
CA ALA A 394 -11.23 -6.15 16.05
C ALA A 394 -11.91 -6.07 14.68
N TRP A 395 -11.79 -4.93 14.03
CA TRP A 395 -12.23 -4.72 12.66
C TRP A 395 -11.22 -3.87 11.91
N GLU A 396 -10.99 -4.17 10.64
CA GLU A 396 -9.97 -3.53 9.83
C GLU A 396 -10.35 -3.47 8.34
N ASN A 397 -9.58 -2.69 7.60
CA ASN A 397 -9.50 -2.75 6.15
C ASN A 397 -8.05 -2.56 5.68
N ASP A 398 -7.84 -2.31 4.39
CA ASP A 398 -6.53 -2.03 3.78
C ASP A 398 -5.86 -0.71 4.21
N LYS A 399 -6.53 0.13 5.02
CA LYS A 399 -6.02 1.43 5.50
C LYS A 399 -5.78 1.45 7.00
N VAL A 400 -6.69 0.89 7.79
CA VAL A 400 -6.68 1.06 9.26
C VAL A 400 -7.37 -0.12 9.96
N GLY A 401 -6.97 -0.39 11.20
CA GLY A 401 -7.65 -1.31 12.10
C GLY A 401 -8.11 -0.63 13.39
N PHE A 402 -9.06 -1.25 14.06
CA PHE A 402 -9.60 -0.80 15.34
C PHE A 402 -9.92 -2.00 16.23
N ARG A 403 -10.09 -1.74 17.52
CA ARG A 403 -10.72 -2.67 18.46
C ARG A 403 -11.63 -1.93 19.43
N ILE A 404 -12.42 -2.71 20.15
CA ILE A 404 -13.02 -2.32 21.41
C ILE A 404 -12.61 -3.31 22.49
N TYR A 405 -12.24 -2.82 23.68
CA TYR A 405 -12.00 -3.64 24.85
C TYR A 405 -13.32 -4.29 25.26
N LEU A 406 -13.40 -5.62 25.13
CA LEU A 406 -14.59 -6.39 25.53
C LEU A 406 -14.42 -6.81 27.00
N ASP A 407 -14.32 -5.80 27.85
CA ASP A 407 -14.16 -5.87 29.30
C ASP A 407 -14.75 -4.60 29.96
N VAL A 408 -14.56 -4.44 31.27
CA VAL A 408 -15.10 -3.30 32.05
C VAL A 408 -14.65 -1.92 31.57
N ARG A 409 -13.56 -1.78 30.81
CA ARG A 409 -13.07 -0.48 30.30
C ARG A 409 -13.96 0.09 29.19
N ASN A 410 -14.46 -0.80 28.33
CA ASN A 410 -15.25 -0.52 27.13
C ASN A 410 -14.71 0.64 26.26
N GLY A 411 -13.37 0.77 26.20
CA GLY A 411 -12.69 1.75 25.36
C GLY A 411 -12.45 1.22 23.94
N LYS A 412 -12.31 2.11 22.96
CA LYS A 412 -11.92 1.81 21.59
C LYS A 412 -10.53 2.30 21.27
N ASP A 413 -9.82 1.51 20.49
CA ASP A 413 -8.42 1.72 20.15
C ASP A 413 -8.15 1.67 18.64
N ILE A 414 -6.95 2.10 18.23
CA ILE A 414 -6.56 2.21 16.82
C ILE A 414 -5.33 1.32 16.56
N PHE A 415 -5.43 0.46 15.56
CA PHE A 415 -4.28 -0.17 14.92
C PHE A 415 -3.91 0.61 13.66
N GLY A 416 -2.80 1.34 13.71
CA GLY A 416 -2.21 2.02 12.57
C GLY A 416 -1.47 1.01 11.70
N LYS A 417 -1.64 1.09 10.37
CA LYS A 417 -1.13 0.08 9.44
C LYS A 417 -0.13 0.66 8.44
N THR A 418 0.96 -0.05 8.21
CA THR A 418 1.95 0.23 7.15
C THR A 418 1.74 -0.66 5.91
N THR A 419 0.75 -1.53 5.96
CA THR A 419 0.42 -2.50 4.91
C THR A 419 -1.06 -2.48 4.55
N ALA A 420 -1.36 -2.78 3.30
CA ALA A 420 -2.73 -3.00 2.82
C ALA A 420 -3.27 -4.40 3.14
N ALA A 421 -2.42 -5.32 3.62
CA ALA A 421 -2.85 -6.66 4.02
C ALA A 421 -3.75 -6.62 5.26
N LEU A 422 -4.71 -7.54 5.38
CA LEU A 422 -5.49 -7.75 6.60
C LEU A 422 -4.63 -8.49 7.62
N VAL A 423 -4.42 -7.91 8.80
CA VAL A 423 -3.43 -8.40 9.78
C VAL A 423 -4.04 -8.75 11.13
N MET A 424 -5.28 -8.35 11.43
CA MET A 424 -5.90 -8.51 12.75
C MET A 424 -6.14 -9.98 13.14
N ASP A 425 -6.10 -10.90 12.18
CA ASP A 425 -6.12 -12.34 12.41
C ASP A 425 -4.80 -12.88 12.99
N THR A 426 -3.69 -12.19 12.72
CA THR A 426 -2.33 -12.59 13.15
C THR A 426 -1.82 -11.76 14.32
N VAL A 427 -2.23 -10.48 14.40
CA VAL A 427 -1.89 -9.59 15.51
C VAL A 427 -2.35 -10.22 16.84
N GLY A 428 -1.42 -10.39 17.77
CA GLY A 428 -1.67 -10.96 19.09
C GLY A 428 -1.69 -12.50 19.15
N THR A 429 -1.27 -13.24 18.11
CA THR A 429 -1.26 -14.73 18.12
C THR A 429 0.06 -15.39 18.46
N TYR A 430 1.18 -14.81 18.02
CA TYR A 430 2.51 -15.31 18.31
C TYR A 430 3.03 -14.65 19.58
N GLY A 431 3.96 -15.28 20.31
CA GLY A 431 4.66 -14.70 21.47
C GLY A 431 5.47 -13.43 21.18
N ASP A 432 5.12 -12.71 20.10
CA ASP A 432 5.54 -11.38 19.75
C ASP A 432 5.20 -10.44 20.91
N LYS A 433 6.23 -9.77 21.39
CA LYS A 433 6.13 -8.70 22.36
C LYS A 433 5.14 -7.66 21.82
N TYR A 434 3.96 -7.61 22.43
CA TYR A 434 3.04 -6.49 22.50
C TYR A 434 2.85 -5.74 21.16
N TYR A 435 1.69 -5.91 20.53
CA TYR A 435 1.25 -5.08 19.40
C TYR A 435 1.32 -3.56 19.64
N HIS A 436 1.66 -3.11 20.86
CA HIS A 436 2.05 -1.76 21.26
C HIS A 436 3.44 -1.31 20.77
N HIS A 437 4.25 -2.18 20.15
CA HIS A 437 5.52 -1.81 19.53
C HIS A 437 5.38 -1.71 18.01
N PHE A 438 6.10 -0.77 17.41
CA PHE A 438 6.15 -0.61 15.96
C PHE A 438 6.75 -1.83 15.26
N ASP A 439 5.98 -2.45 14.37
CA ASP A 439 6.44 -3.48 13.46
C ASP A 439 6.42 -2.95 12.02
N PRO A 440 7.56 -2.85 11.32
CA PRO A 440 7.60 -2.31 9.97
C PRO A 440 6.78 -3.14 8.96
N ARG A 441 6.52 -4.43 9.25
CA ARG A 441 5.77 -5.34 8.37
C ARG A 441 4.28 -5.02 8.32
N TRP A 442 3.71 -4.51 9.41
CA TRP A 442 2.26 -4.29 9.49
C TRP A 442 1.82 -3.01 10.19
N GLY A 443 2.57 -2.49 11.15
CA GLY A 443 2.22 -1.31 11.95
C GLY A 443 2.22 -1.57 13.45
N MET A 444 1.29 -0.95 14.18
CA MET A 444 1.14 -1.11 15.64
C MET A 444 -0.23 -0.65 16.15
N ASP A 445 -0.50 -0.93 17.41
CA ASP A 445 -1.45 -0.19 18.22
C ASP A 445 -0.92 1.23 18.48
N VAL A 446 -1.52 2.21 17.83
CA VAL A 446 -0.99 3.59 17.76
C VAL A 446 -1.61 4.50 18.81
N LEU A 447 -2.59 4.05 19.62
CA LEU A 447 -3.35 4.94 20.49
C LEU A 447 -3.30 4.50 21.95
N LYS A 448 -3.15 5.48 22.84
CA LYS A 448 -3.32 5.29 24.27
C LYS A 448 -4.68 5.82 24.70
N VAL A 449 -5.54 4.94 25.20
CA VAL A 449 -6.91 5.31 25.59
C VAL A 449 -6.98 5.88 27.01
N GLY A 450 -6.38 5.21 28.00
CA GLY A 450 -6.49 5.62 29.42
C GLY A 450 -7.94 5.70 29.91
N LYS A 451 -8.28 6.73 30.71
CA LYS A 451 -9.65 7.00 31.21
C LYS A 451 -10.54 7.77 30.21
N SER A 452 -10.11 7.92 28.96
CA SER A 452 -10.84 8.66 27.91
C SER A 452 -11.85 7.80 27.15
N LEU A 453 -12.66 8.42 26.30
CA LEU A 453 -13.50 7.68 25.33
C LEU A 453 -12.69 7.11 24.15
N GLY A 454 -11.37 7.27 24.12
CA GLY A 454 -10.49 6.65 23.12
C GLY A 454 -10.86 7.04 21.70
N ALA A 455 -10.95 6.05 20.83
CA ALA A 455 -11.34 6.19 19.43
C ALA A 455 -12.87 6.07 19.22
N GLY A 456 -13.67 6.86 19.95
CA GLY A 456 -15.12 6.93 19.74
C GLY A 456 -15.96 5.95 20.56
N SER A 457 -15.56 5.65 21.80
CA SER A 457 -16.37 4.86 22.75
C SER A 457 -17.57 5.65 23.23
N LEU A 458 -18.60 4.97 23.72
CA LEU A 458 -19.90 5.59 24.01
C LEU A 458 -20.06 5.90 25.50
N ALA A 459 -20.70 7.03 25.76
CA ALA A 459 -21.21 7.44 27.06
C ALA A 459 -22.60 8.08 26.90
N ILE A 460 -23.28 8.27 28.02
CA ILE A 460 -24.53 9.02 28.09
C ILE A 460 -24.38 10.17 29.05
N GLN A 461 -24.87 11.34 28.63
CA GLN A 461 -25.02 12.50 29.49
C GLN A 461 -26.44 12.51 30.05
N VAL A 462 -26.57 12.53 31.37
CA VAL A 462 -27.85 12.59 32.09
C VAL A 462 -27.78 13.64 33.19
N LYS A 463 -28.92 14.24 33.52
CA LYS A 463 -29.02 15.13 34.68
C LYS A 463 -29.20 14.33 35.96
N THR A 464 -28.45 14.70 37.00
CA THR A 464 -28.70 14.25 38.37
C THR A 464 -29.98 14.88 38.93
N ASN A 465 -30.49 14.36 40.04
CA ASN A 465 -31.63 14.97 40.75
C ASN A 465 -31.34 16.42 41.21
N ALA A 466 -30.06 16.78 41.36
CA ALA A 466 -29.62 18.14 41.65
C ALA A 466 -29.44 19.02 40.40
N GLY A 467 -29.84 18.55 39.21
CA GLY A 467 -29.78 19.29 37.95
C GLY A 467 -28.40 19.36 37.29
N LYS A 468 -27.35 18.81 37.90
CA LYS A 468 -25.99 18.77 37.34
C LYS A 468 -25.87 17.67 36.28
N ASP A 469 -25.30 18.01 35.13
CA ASP A 469 -24.98 17.05 34.07
C ASP A 469 -23.90 16.06 34.55
N THR A 470 -24.12 14.78 34.27
CA THR A 470 -23.19 13.68 34.58
C THR A 470 -22.98 12.83 33.35
N LEU A 471 -21.73 12.49 33.09
CA LEU A 471 -21.31 11.70 31.94
C LEU A 471 -20.92 10.29 32.41
N ILE A 472 -21.61 9.27 31.92
CA ILE A 472 -21.42 7.88 32.35
C ILE A 472 -21.14 7.01 31.13
N ARG A 473 -20.02 6.29 31.15
CA ARG A 473 -19.66 5.34 30.08
C ARG A 473 -20.34 3.99 30.24
N LEU A 474 -20.37 3.24 29.14
CA LEU A 474 -20.55 1.80 29.18
C LEU A 474 -19.34 1.13 29.85
N GLY A 475 -19.55 -0.02 30.50
CA GLY A 475 -18.50 -0.75 31.21
C GLY A 475 -19.06 -1.62 32.33
N GLU A 476 -18.51 -1.48 33.54
CA GLU A 476 -18.90 -2.22 34.76
C GLU A 476 -20.38 -2.12 35.15
N ASN A 477 -21.08 -1.09 34.69
CA ASN A 477 -22.48 -0.81 34.98
C ASN A 477 -23.46 -1.47 33.99
N VAL A 478 -22.97 -2.31 33.06
CA VAL A 478 -23.78 -3.05 32.10
C VAL A 478 -24.06 -4.46 32.63
N GLY A 479 -25.34 -4.86 32.69
CA GLY A 479 -25.72 -6.19 33.17
C GLY A 479 -25.27 -7.33 32.26
N GLN A 480 -25.30 -7.14 30.93
CA GLN A 480 -24.78 -8.13 29.97
C GLN A 480 -24.32 -7.44 28.68
N THR A 481 -23.13 -7.80 28.20
CA THR A 481 -22.60 -7.38 26.89
C THR A 481 -22.53 -8.59 25.96
N LEU A 482 -23.22 -8.53 24.82
CA LEU A 482 -23.25 -9.56 23.80
C LEU A 482 -22.61 -9.05 22.52
N TYR A 483 -21.66 -9.82 21.98
CA TYR A 483 -21.04 -9.63 20.68
C TYR A 483 -21.73 -10.48 19.60
N GLN A 484 -21.82 -9.94 18.39
CA GLN A 484 -22.21 -10.66 17.18
C GLN A 484 -21.36 -10.19 15.98
N LEU A 485 -20.82 -11.13 15.21
CA LEU A 485 -20.31 -10.89 13.87
C LEU A 485 -21.50 -10.94 12.90
N VAL A 486 -21.94 -9.78 12.44
CA VAL A 486 -23.12 -9.65 11.55
C VAL A 486 -22.73 -9.98 10.12
N LYS A 487 -21.56 -9.47 9.69
CA LYS A 487 -21.09 -9.59 8.31
C LYS A 487 -19.56 -9.55 8.28
N ASP A 488 -18.94 -10.38 7.46
CA ASP A 488 -17.50 -10.40 7.22
C ASP A 488 -17.27 -10.75 5.75
N GLU A 489 -17.36 -9.74 4.88
CA GLU A 489 -17.17 -9.88 3.44
C GLU A 489 -16.09 -8.90 2.98
N ALA A 490 -15.42 -9.21 1.87
CA ALA A 490 -14.44 -8.33 1.25
C ALA A 490 -14.93 -6.87 1.11
N SER A 491 -16.23 -6.66 0.81
CA SER A 491 -16.80 -5.33 0.59
C SER A 491 -17.17 -4.56 1.87
N VAL A 492 -17.34 -5.25 3.00
CA VAL A 492 -17.74 -4.66 4.29
C VAL A 492 -17.64 -5.71 5.41
N ALA A 493 -17.16 -5.29 6.57
CA ALA A 493 -17.29 -6.04 7.80
C ALA A 493 -18.18 -5.28 8.79
N VAL A 494 -19.03 -6.01 9.51
CA VAL A 494 -20.00 -5.47 10.48
C VAL A 494 -20.01 -6.31 11.74
N ILE A 495 -19.74 -5.68 12.88
CA ILE A 495 -19.95 -6.26 14.21
C ILE A 495 -21.09 -5.54 14.92
N ARG A 496 -21.75 -6.24 15.83
CA ARG A 496 -22.82 -5.68 16.65
C ARG A 496 -22.60 -6.01 18.13
N LEU A 497 -22.74 -4.99 18.96
CA LEU A 497 -22.66 -5.10 20.42
C LEU A 497 -24.01 -4.75 21.01
N HIS A 498 -24.54 -5.62 21.86
CA HIS A 498 -25.73 -5.37 22.65
C HIS A 498 -25.35 -5.23 24.12
N TYR A 499 -25.67 -4.08 24.70
CA TYR A 499 -25.50 -3.78 26.11
C TYR A 499 -26.89 -3.79 26.75
N LYS A 500 -27.16 -4.83 27.54
CA LYS A 500 -28.45 -5.01 28.22
C LYS A 500 -28.37 -4.55 29.66
N ASN A 501 -29.48 -3.98 30.14
CA ASN A 501 -29.62 -3.52 31.52
C ASN A 501 -28.47 -2.60 31.95
N TRP A 502 -28.12 -1.62 31.11
CA TRP A 502 -27.12 -0.61 31.43
C TRP A 502 -27.66 0.33 32.50
N LYS A 503 -27.10 0.24 33.71
CA LYS A 503 -27.54 1.01 34.88
C LYS A 503 -26.83 2.35 34.93
N VAL A 504 -27.61 3.42 34.93
CA VAL A 504 -27.11 4.80 34.93
C VAL A 504 -27.91 5.57 35.97
N LEU A 505 -27.29 5.83 37.14
CA LEU A 505 -27.99 6.37 38.30
C LEU A 505 -29.23 5.51 38.65
N ASN A 506 -30.42 6.10 38.67
CA ASN A 506 -31.71 5.40 38.88
C ASN A 506 -32.41 4.98 37.58
N ARG A 507 -31.68 4.93 36.46
CA ARG A 507 -32.21 4.64 35.12
C ARG A 507 -31.59 3.36 34.58
N THR A 508 -32.28 2.70 33.67
CA THR A 508 -31.80 1.49 33.02
C THR A 508 -32.09 1.57 31.53
N TYR A 509 -31.07 1.30 30.72
CA TYR A 509 -31.14 1.36 29.26
C TYR A 509 -30.75 0.03 28.62
N ASN A 510 -31.21 -0.18 27.39
CA ASN A 510 -30.56 -1.14 26.49
C ASN A 510 -30.00 -0.37 25.29
N LEU A 511 -28.76 -0.66 24.92
CA LEU A 511 -28.05 -0.05 23.80
C LEU A 511 -27.61 -1.12 22.82
N THR A 512 -27.80 -0.88 21.53
CA THR A 512 -27.21 -1.68 20.46
C THR A 512 -26.33 -0.77 19.61
N GLU A 513 -25.07 -1.17 19.43
CA GLU A 513 -24.12 -0.52 18.53
C GLU A 513 -23.78 -1.47 17.38
N GLU A 514 -24.02 -1.03 16.14
CA GLU A 514 -23.50 -1.68 14.94
C GLU A 514 -22.30 -0.89 14.42
N ILE A 515 -21.16 -1.56 14.31
CA ILE A 515 -19.91 -0.96 13.83
C ILE A 515 -19.61 -1.58 12.47
N SER A 516 -19.38 -0.74 11.45
CA SER A 516 -19.04 -1.18 10.10
C SER A 516 -17.79 -0.52 9.56
N ILE A 517 -17.03 -1.26 8.76
CA ILE A 517 -15.84 -0.77 8.06
C ILE A 517 -15.85 -1.30 6.62
N ARG A 518 -15.37 -0.49 5.68
CA ARG A 518 -15.34 -0.79 4.25
C ARG A 518 -13.91 -0.65 3.72
N PRO A 519 -13.56 -1.33 2.63
CA PRO A 519 -12.28 -1.11 1.95
C PRO A 519 -12.02 0.36 1.61
N GLY A 520 -10.76 0.78 1.68
CA GLY A 520 -10.28 2.10 1.27
C GLY A 520 -10.64 3.27 2.19
N THR A 521 -11.36 3.03 3.29
CA THR A 521 -11.76 4.11 4.23
C THR A 521 -10.77 4.25 5.38
N TYR A 522 -10.53 5.47 5.85
CA TYR A 522 -9.74 5.73 7.07
C TYR A 522 -10.62 5.84 8.33
N TYR A 523 -11.84 5.29 8.27
CA TYR A 523 -12.82 5.40 9.33
C TYR A 523 -13.69 4.14 9.42
N TYR A 524 -14.26 3.94 10.61
CA TYR A 524 -15.43 3.07 10.80
C TYR A 524 -16.68 3.94 10.99
N GLU A 525 -17.85 3.37 10.68
CA GLU A 525 -19.16 3.96 10.97
C GLU A 525 -19.79 3.23 12.16
N SER A 526 -20.28 3.99 13.14
CA SER A 526 -21.06 3.45 14.26
C SER A 526 -22.51 3.91 14.16
N LYS A 527 -23.43 2.96 14.30
CA LYS A 527 -24.87 3.16 14.34
C LYS A 527 -25.42 2.66 15.67
N ILE A 528 -26.01 3.57 16.44
CA ILE A 528 -26.42 3.35 17.82
C ILE A 528 -27.92 3.43 17.93
N THR A 529 -28.56 2.44 18.54
CA THR A 529 -29.99 2.47 18.89
C THR A 529 -30.16 2.20 20.38
N MET A 530 -31.03 2.96 21.04
CA MET A 530 -31.27 2.84 22.49
C MET A 530 -32.75 2.70 22.83
N THR A 531 -33.01 2.06 23.97
CA THR A 531 -34.34 1.98 24.62
C THR A 531 -34.22 2.33 26.10
N GLY A 532 -35.33 2.79 26.69
CA GLY A 532 -35.40 3.22 28.10
C GLY A 532 -35.10 4.70 28.34
N LEU A 533 -34.88 5.48 27.27
CA LEU A 533 -34.61 6.92 27.35
C LEU A 533 -35.84 7.68 27.87
N LYS A 534 -35.61 8.72 28.68
CA LYS A 534 -36.62 9.62 29.24
C LYS A 534 -36.76 10.93 28.46
N GLY A 535 -35.81 11.25 27.58
CA GLY A 535 -35.84 12.38 26.65
C GLY A 535 -34.95 13.56 27.03
N ASP A 536 -34.32 13.53 28.20
CA ASP A 536 -33.32 14.51 28.66
C ASP A 536 -31.87 14.04 28.45
N GLU A 537 -31.68 12.84 27.90
CA GLU A 537 -30.36 12.26 27.68
C GLU A 537 -29.72 12.73 26.37
N LYS A 538 -28.38 12.81 26.37
CA LYS A 538 -27.58 12.93 25.14
C LYS A 538 -26.68 11.72 25.00
N LEU A 539 -26.56 11.19 23.79
CA LEU A 539 -25.51 10.22 23.45
C LEU A 539 -24.20 10.99 23.30
N VAL A 540 -23.12 10.48 23.90
CA VAL A 540 -21.81 11.13 23.83
C VAL A 540 -20.76 10.15 23.30
N THR A 541 -19.96 10.61 22.36
CA THR A 541 -18.72 9.96 21.90
C THR A 541 -17.56 10.96 22.00
N GLY A 542 -16.34 10.58 21.65
CA GLY A 542 -15.22 11.52 21.70
C GLY A 542 -13.90 10.99 21.18
N ILE A 543 -12.92 11.89 21.20
CA ILE A 543 -11.53 11.68 20.82
C ILE A 543 -10.68 11.87 22.09
N VAL A 544 -9.80 10.92 22.37
CA VAL A 544 -8.80 11.08 23.46
C VAL A 544 -7.91 12.30 23.23
N ASN A 545 -7.60 13.05 24.30
CA ASN A 545 -6.79 14.26 24.23
C ASN A 545 -5.43 14.18 24.96
N LEU A 546 -4.98 12.98 25.34
CA LEU A 546 -3.77 12.78 26.16
C LEU A 546 -2.50 13.40 25.58
N LYS A 547 -2.38 13.43 24.25
CA LYS A 547 -1.20 13.97 23.53
C LYS A 547 -1.52 15.12 22.58
N SER A 548 -2.80 15.36 22.29
CA SER A 548 -3.21 16.48 21.43
C SER A 548 -3.11 17.81 22.19
N LYS A 549 -2.71 18.87 21.50
CA LYS A 549 -2.63 20.21 22.09
C LYS A 549 -4.00 20.90 22.14
N GLN A 550 -4.82 20.67 21.11
CA GLN A 550 -6.15 21.24 20.99
C GLN A 550 -7.02 20.43 20.02
N SER A 551 -8.33 20.70 20.02
CA SER A 551 -9.24 20.23 18.99
C SER A 551 -9.67 21.36 18.06
N TYR A 552 -10.20 20.98 16.91
CA TYR A 552 -10.68 21.87 15.86
C TYR A 552 -12.04 21.38 15.37
N SER A 553 -12.78 22.27 14.72
CA SER A 553 -14.07 21.95 14.13
C SER A 553 -14.13 22.27 12.64
N LEU A 554 -14.91 21.49 11.91
CA LEU A 554 -15.39 21.80 10.56
C LEU A 554 -16.91 21.63 10.57
N GLU A 555 -17.64 22.46 9.85
CA GLU A 555 -19.09 22.28 9.67
C GLU A 555 -19.55 22.69 8.28
N ASN A 556 -20.58 22.01 7.81
CA ASN A 556 -21.40 22.43 6.68
C ASN A 556 -22.88 22.14 7.00
N ASN A 557 -23.76 22.33 6.04
CA ASN A 557 -25.20 22.12 6.25
C ASN A 557 -25.57 20.68 6.64
N ASN A 558 -24.75 19.69 6.29
CA ASN A 558 -25.06 18.26 6.44
C ASN A 558 -24.38 17.61 7.65
N TYR A 559 -23.18 18.08 8.03
CA TYR A 559 -22.39 17.49 9.10
C TYR A 559 -21.58 18.50 9.90
N LYS A 560 -21.23 18.12 11.12
CA LYS A 560 -20.15 18.72 11.91
C LYS A 560 -19.05 17.69 12.15
N VAL A 561 -17.82 18.16 12.19
CA VAL A 561 -16.62 17.36 12.45
C VAL A 561 -15.87 17.97 13.61
N LEU A 562 -15.58 17.17 14.63
CA LEU A 562 -14.58 17.47 15.66
C LEU A 562 -13.32 16.69 15.29
N PHE A 563 -12.15 17.33 15.24
CA PHE A 563 -10.91 16.63 14.91
C PHE A 563 -9.69 17.14 15.69
N THR A 564 -8.69 16.28 15.81
CA THR A 564 -7.35 16.60 16.32
C THR A 564 -6.30 16.19 15.29
N HIS A 565 -5.17 16.88 15.27
CA HIS A 565 -4.02 16.55 14.43
C HIS A 565 -2.76 17.04 15.13
N ASP A 566 -1.93 16.10 15.57
CA ASP A 566 -0.71 16.33 16.34
C ASP A 566 0.16 15.06 16.25
N LYS A 567 1.38 15.14 16.79
CA LYS A 567 2.18 13.95 17.14
C LYS A 567 1.57 13.24 18.34
N GLN A 568 0.49 12.52 18.08
CA GLN A 568 -0.40 11.98 19.12
C GLN A 568 -0.56 10.46 19.05
N SER A 569 0.26 9.78 18.26
CA SER A 569 0.39 8.32 18.32
C SER A 569 1.29 7.87 19.47
N GLU A 570 1.25 6.58 19.82
CA GLU A 570 2.20 5.95 20.76
C GLU A 570 3.64 5.93 20.25
N ASN A 571 3.85 6.15 18.94
CA ASN A 571 5.16 6.20 18.30
C ASN A 571 5.67 7.63 18.00
N ASP A 572 5.05 8.66 18.60
CA ASP A 572 5.39 10.08 18.40
C ASP A 572 5.28 10.58 16.93
N ASP A 573 4.48 9.88 16.14
CA ASP A 573 4.12 10.24 14.77
C ASP A 573 2.85 11.09 14.72
N TYR A 574 2.68 11.84 13.63
CA TYR A 574 1.44 12.53 13.31
C TYR A 574 0.29 11.55 13.08
N LEU A 575 -0.80 11.78 13.83
CA LEU A 575 -2.05 11.04 13.73
C LEU A 575 -3.20 12.04 13.66
N GLY A 576 -4.00 12.02 12.60
CA GLY A 576 -5.26 12.73 12.51
C GLY A 576 -6.40 11.87 13.06
N MET A 577 -7.19 12.39 13.99
CA MET A 577 -8.41 11.73 14.47
C MET A 577 -9.62 12.64 14.31
N ALA A 578 -10.77 12.10 13.91
CA ALA A 578 -11.98 12.91 13.78
C ALA A 578 -13.27 12.14 14.09
N VAL A 579 -14.27 12.84 14.63
CA VAL A 579 -15.66 12.38 14.72
C VAL A 579 -16.50 13.22 13.79
N LYS A 580 -17.04 12.61 12.73
CA LYS A 580 -17.96 13.24 11.78
C LYS A 580 -19.38 12.77 12.03
N VAL A 581 -20.29 13.71 12.21
CA VAL A 581 -21.68 13.46 12.62
C VAL A 581 -22.63 14.39 11.86
N SER A 582 -23.81 13.87 11.49
CA SER A 582 -24.80 14.69 10.78
C SER A 582 -25.37 15.81 11.67
N THR A 583 -25.56 17.00 11.10
CA THR A 583 -26.18 18.16 11.77
C THR A 583 -27.57 17.87 12.31
N LYS A 584 -28.31 16.91 11.72
CA LYS A 584 -29.65 16.50 12.18
C LYS A 584 -29.70 15.94 13.60
N TYR A 585 -28.55 15.50 14.15
CA TYR A 585 -28.45 15.03 15.54
C TYR A 585 -28.05 16.15 16.52
N ASN A 586 -28.06 17.41 16.07
CA ASN A 586 -27.68 18.60 16.86
C ASN A 586 -26.37 18.41 17.63
N PRO A 587 -25.26 18.06 16.95
CA PRO A 587 -24.00 17.74 17.61
C PRO A 587 -23.42 18.96 18.32
N VAL A 588 -23.04 18.79 19.59
CA VAL A 588 -22.38 19.82 20.42
C VAL A 588 -21.00 19.33 20.85
N PHE A 589 -19.98 20.15 20.63
CA PHE A 589 -18.61 19.82 21.00
C PHE A 589 -18.29 20.31 22.41
N GLY A 590 -17.50 19.53 23.13
CA GLY A 590 -17.06 19.85 24.49
C GLY A 590 -15.75 19.16 24.85
N GLN A 591 -15.41 19.19 26.12
CA GLN A 591 -14.25 18.48 26.66
C GLN A 591 -14.48 18.08 28.12
N THR A 592 -13.89 16.97 28.53
CA THR A 592 -13.86 16.53 29.94
C THR A 592 -12.67 17.14 30.68
N SER A 593 -12.70 17.07 32.02
CA SER A 593 -11.51 17.32 32.84
C SER A 593 -10.37 16.35 32.46
N ASN A 594 -9.13 16.76 32.72
CA ASN A 594 -7.95 15.90 32.63
C ASN A 594 -7.57 15.29 33.99
N GLU A 595 -8.21 15.75 35.08
CA GLU A 595 -7.98 15.32 36.46
C GLU A 595 -9.30 14.94 37.16
N GLY A 596 -9.18 14.10 38.20
CA GLY A 596 -10.31 13.65 39.02
C GLY A 596 -10.83 12.27 38.62
N ASP A 597 -12.15 12.09 38.71
CA ASP A 597 -12.83 10.81 38.52
C ASP A 597 -13.76 10.80 37.30
N GLY A 598 -14.10 9.60 36.82
CA GLY A 598 -14.99 9.40 35.68
C GLY A 598 -14.26 9.39 34.32
N ILE A 599 -14.93 9.91 33.30
CA ILE A 599 -14.36 10.04 31.95
C ILE A 599 -13.49 11.29 31.90
N LEU A 600 -12.20 11.09 31.62
CA LEU A 600 -11.21 12.16 31.56
C LEU A 600 -10.58 12.26 30.17
N ASN A 601 -9.79 13.31 29.94
CA ASN A 601 -8.90 13.42 28.79
C ASN A 601 -9.59 13.16 27.43
N THR A 602 -10.76 13.77 27.21
CA THR A 602 -11.58 13.54 26.03
C THR A 602 -12.13 14.85 25.48
N TYR A 603 -11.97 15.08 24.18
CA TYR A 603 -12.82 16.01 23.44
C TYR A 603 -14.11 15.30 23.03
N THR A 604 -15.25 15.83 23.43
CA THR A 604 -16.55 15.15 23.34
C THR A 604 -17.41 15.69 22.22
N VAL A 605 -18.25 14.81 21.66
CA VAL A 605 -19.35 15.15 20.76
C VAL A 605 -20.62 14.58 21.39
N SER A 606 -21.52 15.45 21.87
CA SER A 606 -22.85 15.06 22.34
C SER A 606 -23.87 15.19 21.22
N MET A 607 -24.85 14.29 21.19
CA MET A 607 -25.84 14.14 20.13
C MET A 607 -27.23 13.89 20.72
N ASP A 608 -28.25 14.41 20.05
CA ASP A 608 -29.64 14.05 20.30
C ASP A 608 -29.88 12.57 20.01
N ILE A 609 -30.56 11.90 20.93
CA ILE A 609 -30.97 10.50 20.78
C ILE A 609 -32.39 10.30 21.26
N LYS A 610 -33.13 9.41 20.59
CA LYS A 610 -34.52 9.07 20.91
C LYS A 610 -34.70 7.56 20.94
N ASN A 611 -35.68 7.07 21.71
CA ASN A 611 -35.99 5.66 21.79
C ASN A 611 -36.23 5.08 20.38
N ASN A 612 -35.55 3.97 20.07
CA ASN A 612 -35.66 3.24 18.81
C ASN A 612 -35.30 4.03 17.53
N GLN A 613 -34.72 5.23 17.63
CA GLN A 613 -34.22 5.98 16.48
C GLN A 613 -32.70 5.95 16.44
N PRO A 614 -32.08 5.48 15.34
CA PRO A 614 -30.65 5.33 15.27
C PRO A 614 -29.94 6.68 15.16
N VAL A 615 -28.82 6.82 15.88
CA VAL A 615 -27.83 7.88 15.72
C VAL A 615 -26.59 7.28 15.04
N GLN A 616 -25.94 8.05 14.17
CA GLN A 616 -24.77 7.59 13.42
C GLN A 616 -23.62 8.61 13.46
N PHE A 617 -22.39 8.11 13.60
CA PHE A 617 -21.18 8.90 13.41
C PHE A 617 -20.09 8.06 12.73
N GLN A 618 -19.11 8.74 12.14
CA GLN A 618 -17.90 8.14 11.59
C GLN A 618 -16.71 8.56 12.45
N PHE A 619 -15.86 7.60 12.81
CA PHE A 619 -14.62 7.87 13.53
C PHE A 619 -13.42 7.64 12.60
N TYR A 620 -12.68 8.69 12.31
CA TYR A 620 -11.51 8.69 11.44
C TYR A 620 -10.22 8.50 12.23
N ALA A 621 -9.29 7.75 11.66
CA ALA A 621 -7.92 7.59 12.12
C ALA A 621 -6.98 7.57 10.91
N CYS A 622 -6.16 8.61 10.79
CA CYS A 622 -5.31 8.89 9.63
C CYS A 622 -3.86 9.05 10.08
N TRP A 623 -3.06 8.00 9.96
CA TRP A 623 -1.68 7.95 10.47
C TRP A 623 -0.67 8.25 9.36
N GLU A 624 0.35 9.06 9.64
CA GLU A 624 1.35 9.44 8.62
C GLU A 624 2.16 8.26 8.07
N LYS A 625 2.32 7.16 8.82
CA LYS A 625 2.99 5.97 8.30
C LYS A 625 2.10 5.13 7.37
N THR A 626 0.78 5.35 7.38
CA THR A 626 -0.14 4.75 6.40
C THR A 626 -0.14 5.55 5.10
N ASP A 627 -0.16 6.89 5.21
CA ASP A 627 -0.04 7.84 4.09
C ASP A 627 0.66 9.10 4.60
N MET A 628 1.87 9.37 4.08
CA MET A 628 2.75 10.45 4.53
C MET A 628 2.11 11.83 4.43
N ASN A 629 1.10 12.00 3.57
CA ASN A 629 0.38 13.27 3.47
C ASN A 629 -0.38 13.61 4.76
N PHE A 630 -0.72 12.62 5.60
CA PHE A 630 -1.33 12.86 6.92
C PHE A 630 -0.37 13.47 7.95
N ALA A 631 0.93 13.63 7.64
CA ALA A 631 1.80 14.52 8.40
C ALA A 631 1.34 16.00 8.31
N ASN A 632 0.63 16.35 7.24
CA ASN A 632 0.15 17.71 6.98
C ASN A 632 -1.30 17.88 7.47
N LYS A 633 -1.51 18.80 8.42
CA LYS A 633 -2.83 19.11 8.96
C LYS A 633 -3.82 19.61 7.90
N THR A 634 -3.38 20.47 6.98
CA THR A 634 -4.23 21.03 5.91
C THR A 634 -4.70 19.91 4.97
N TYR A 635 -3.82 18.97 4.64
CA TYR A 635 -4.20 17.77 3.88
C TYR A 635 -5.26 16.96 4.62
N PHE A 636 -5.07 16.70 5.93
CA PHE A 636 -6.07 15.98 6.73
C PHE A 636 -7.41 16.74 6.79
N GLN A 637 -7.40 18.07 6.94
CA GLN A 637 -8.61 18.89 6.92
C GLN A 637 -9.36 18.78 5.58
N ASN A 638 -8.65 18.91 4.45
CA ASN A 638 -9.24 18.78 3.13
C ASN A 638 -9.78 17.36 2.89
N PHE A 639 -9.05 16.34 3.33
CA PHE A 639 -9.49 14.95 3.26
C PHE A 639 -10.84 14.71 3.97
N LEU A 640 -11.08 15.35 5.12
CA LEU A 640 -12.35 15.25 5.85
C LEU A 640 -13.54 15.92 5.10
N LEU A 641 -13.24 16.88 4.22
CA LEU A 641 -14.20 17.59 3.37
C LEU A 641 -14.45 16.87 2.03
N GLU A 642 -13.40 16.38 1.36
CA GLU A 642 -13.44 15.85 -0.02
C GLU A 642 -14.13 14.49 -0.19
N GLN A 643 -14.24 13.68 0.88
CA GLN A 643 -14.93 12.37 0.86
C GLN A 643 -16.44 12.46 0.51
N GLU A 644 -17.00 13.65 0.21
CA GLU A 644 -18.34 13.83 -0.39
C GLU A 644 -18.38 13.57 -1.91
N ALA A 645 -17.32 13.88 -2.68
CA ALA A 645 -17.41 13.86 -4.15
C ALA A 645 -17.65 12.46 -4.73
N THR A 646 -17.11 11.43 -4.07
CA THR A 646 -17.22 10.03 -4.51
C THR A 646 -18.58 9.39 -4.18
N ALA A 647 -19.37 10.00 -3.27
CA ALA A 647 -20.70 9.50 -2.88
C ALA A 647 -21.84 10.12 -3.70
N ILE A 648 -21.68 11.36 -4.16
CA ILE A 648 -22.71 12.06 -4.95
C ILE A 648 -22.73 11.55 -6.40
N ILE A 649 -21.58 11.22 -6.99
CA ILE A 649 -21.50 10.67 -8.37
C ILE A 649 -22.17 9.29 -8.47
N LYS A 650 -22.29 8.53 -7.37
CA LYS A 650 -23.01 7.23 -7.35
C LYS A 650 -24.54 7.35 -7.26
N LYS A 651 -25.08 8.56 -7.01
CA LYS A 651 -26.54 8.79 -6.97
C LYS A 651 -27.07 9.47 -8.23
N SER A 652 -26.20 9.92 -9.13
CA SER A 652 -26.55 10.61 -10.37
C SER A 652 -26.09 9.88 -11.64
N LEU A 653 -25.82 8.58 -11.55
CA LEU A 653 -25.59 7.69 -12.70
C LEU A 653 -26.48 6.46 -12.59
#